data_AF-J9EZP3-F1
#
_entry.id   AF-J9EZP3-F1
#
_cell.length_a   1.000
_cell.length_b   1.000
_cell.length_c   1.000
_cell.angle_alpha   90.00
_cell.angle_beta   90.00
_cell.angle_gamma   90.00
#
_symmetry.space_group_name_H-M   'P 1'
#
loop_
_entity.id
_entity.type
_entity.pdbx_description
1 polymer ?
#
loop_
_entity_poly.entity_id
_entity_poly.type
_entity_poly.pdbx_seq_one_letter_code
_entity_poly.pdbx_strand_id
1 'polypeptide(L)'
;MKFGEQLSSHLTPEWRKQYICYEELKSMLYEMMTALPTETEDREQYISQMDEKFFAECERELTKINLFYSQKIAEAQGKFHELNAELLAFKEALENRETQSVADSTTLRQRFKRHNVSARNITREHAKTAQQLKLAFSEFYLSLVLLQNYQQLNATGFRKILKKHDKLIENERVETLINSVERDVINDLEGGNRQAGMKRLKVPPLSEKQHATTTFTLGLFLGAFVVLGIAIIISWFASESRPTEPKWVAVRLFRGPLLLFVAIWLCGLNMWGWAEAGVNHVLIFEVDPRNHLTYQSVMQIASFMCMLWSLGVLGYLYCHLIHLPPFLFPLLLMIICVIYIFNPLKKPNSIFQRNSRFWILKHCFNCFTAPLHFVTFIDFWLGDQMNSLVTSFLDFQYFICFYTTEVDYSDWSFSARTVNMTTSESIPWGYVDISTGRDMCTSSSGIRVLVSIFPATVRFMQCLRRFRDTGHAHPHLINAAPKDSPFLREEMIYGSKWYYYGAIVEDFILRLSWVLNISLGEAWTMESDLLTCITAPLEVFRRFIWNYFRLENEHINNCGQFRAVRDISVKPIKKGDLESLLLKMDEENGVSHRGHDLRIRVKKQKKSSKNRRQILRRARFARIAIGFHPNSSSSPILAETRH
;
A
#
# COMPACT_ATOMS: atom_id res chain seq x y z
N MET A 1 2.95 -19.39 27.34
CA MET A 1 2.73 -20.78 27.82
C MET A 1 1.67 -21.46 26.95
N LYS A 2 1.70 -22.79 26.82
CA LYS A 2 0.66 -23.53 26.08
C LYS A 2 -0.64 -23.43 26.88
N PHE A 3 -1.71 -22.93 26.26
CA PHE A 3 -2.99 -22.69 26.94
C PHE A 3 -3.55 -23.92 27.68
N GLY A 4 -3.28 -25.15 27.23
CA GLY A 4 -3.69 -26.37 27.93
C GLY A 4 -3.04 -26.54 29.32
N GLU A 5 -1.77 -26.19 29.46
CA GLU A 5 -1.04 -26.21 30.74
C GLU A 5 -1.60 -25.14 31.69
N GLN A 6 -1.87 -23.95 31.15
CA GLN A 6 -2.47 -22.84 31.89
C GLN A 6 -3.92 -23.15 32.33
N LEU A 7 -4.70 -23.80 31.46
CA LEU A 7 -6.06 -24.21 31.82
C LEU A 7 -6.00 -25.19 33.00
N SER A 8 -5.15 -26.22 32.92
CA SER A 8 -4.98 -27.24 33.96
C SER A 8 -4.56 -26.66 35.33
N SER A 9 -3.68 -25.65 35.34
CA SER A 9 -3.20 -25.03 36.58
C SER A 9 -4.24 -24.14 37.28
N HIS A 10 -5.22 -23.61 36.53
CA HIS A 10 -6.24 -22.70 37.05
C HIS A 10 -7.60 -23.36 37.33
N LEU A 11 -7.70 -24.69 37.21
CA LEU A 11 -8.93 -25.41 37.48
C LEU A 11 -9.22 -25.47 38.98
N THR A 12 -10.44 -25.10 39.35
CA THR A 12 -11.03 -25.41 40.65
C THR A 12 -11.09 -26.93 40.83
N PRO A 13 -10.37 -27.54 41.80
CA PRO A 13 -10.24 -29.00 41.93
C PRO A 13 -11.59 -29.73 41.99
N GLU A 14 -12.56 -29.15 42.70
CA GLU A 14 -13.89 -29.68 42.92
C GLU A 14 -14.72 -29.76 41.61
N TRP A 15 -14.43 -28.88 40.66
CA TRP A 15 -15.20 -28.74 39.41
C TRP A 15 -14.45 -29.26 38.19
N ARG A 16 -13.29 -29.90 38.37
CA ARG A 16 -12.39 -30.32 37.28
C ARG A 16 -13.12 -31.03 36.13
N LYS A 17 -14.04 -31.95 36.43
CA LYS A 17 -14.81 -32.71 35.41
C LYS A 17 -15.82 -31.87 34.62
N GLN A 18 -16.19 -30.72 35.15
CA GLN A 18 -17.19 -29.82 34.57
C GLN A 18 -16.59 -28.80 33.63
N TYR A 19 -15.25 -28.63 33.61
CA TYR A 19 -14.58 -27.80 32.63
C TYR A 19 -14.55 -28.48 31.25
N ILE A 20 -14.30 -27.66 30.22
CA ILE A 20 -14.09 -28.13 28.84
C ILE A 20 -12.92 -29.12 28.78
N CYS A 21 -13.14 -30.28 28.16
CA CYS A 21 -12.10 -31.27 27.84
C CYS A 21 -11.20 -30.79 26.68
N TYR A 22 -10.46 -29.70 26.90
CA TYR A 22 -9.70 -29.02 25.85
C TYR A 22 -8.64 -29.91 25.18
N GLU A 23 -7.95 -30.78 25.94
CA GLU A 23 -6.93 -31.66 25.38
C GLU A 23 -7.52 -32.82 24.56
N GLU A 24 -8.71 -33.31 24.91
CA GLU A 24 -9.42 -34.33 24.11
C GLU A 24 -9.89 -33.77 22.77
N LEU A 25 -10.55 -32.59 22.80
CA LEU A 25 -10.95 -31.88 21.58
C LEU A 25 -9.73 -31.55 20.69
N LYS A 26 -8.60 -31.24 21.31
CA LYS A 26 -7.35 -30.98 20.59
C LYS A 26 -6.76 -32.25 19.98
N SER A 27 -6.78 -33.39 20.68
CA SER A 27 -6.36 -34.69 20.13
C SER A 27 -7.20 -35.06 18.92
N MET A 28 -8.53 -34.90 19.03
CA MET A 28 -9.48 -35.16 17.96
C MET A 28 -9.12 -34.38 16.68
N LEU A 29 -8.78 -33.10 16.79
CA LEU A 29 -8.34 -32.29 15.65
C LEU A 29 -7.04 -32.81 15.01
N TYR A 30 -6.09 -33.31 15.79
CA TYR A 30 -4.85 -33.87 15.24
C TYR A 30 -5.06 -35.24 14.57
N GLU A 31 -5.93 -36.08 15.13
CA GLU A 31 -6.32 -37.36 14.54
C GLU A 31 -7.03 -37.16 13.21
N MET A 32 -7.95 -36.19 13.13
CA MET A 32 -8.61 -35.79 11.89
C MET A 32 -7.60 -35.46 10.80
N MET A 33 -6.60 -34.63 11.12
CA MET A 33 -5.54 -34.23 10.18
C MET A 33 -4.61 -35.38 9.77
N THR A 34 -4.37 -36.35 10.66
CA THR A 34 -3.48 -37.48 10.39
C THR A 34 -4.13 -38.53 9.50
N ALA A 35 -5.44 -38.74 9.65
CA ALA A 35 -6.21 -39.72 8.90
C ALA A 35 -6.85 -39.16 7.61
N LEU A 36 -6.37 -38.02 7.12
CA LEU A 36 -6.92 -37.37 5.93
C LEU A 36 -6.66 -38.23 4.66
N PRO A 37 -7.69 -38.53 3.84
CA PRO A 37 -7.52 -39.27 2.59
C PRO A 37 -6.63 -38.55 1.59
N THR A 38 -5.92 -39.33 0.76
CA THR A 38 -5.06 -38.83 -0.33
C THR A 38 -5.85 -38.42 -1.57
N GLU A 39 -7.00 -39.05 -1.83
CA GLU A 39 -7.86 -38.73 -2.97
C GLU A 39 -8.72 -37.51 -2.69
N THR A 40 -8.84 -36.63 -3.70
CA THR A 40 -9.45 -35.30 -3.57
C THR A 40 -10.96 -35.31 -3.36
N GLU A 41 -11.68 -36.26 -3.96
CA GLU A 41 -13.15 -36.35 -3.85
C GLU A 41 -13.58 -36.86 -2.46
N ASP A 42 -12.88 -37.89 -1.96
CA ASP A 42 -13.10 -38.43 -0.61
C ASP A 42 -12.68 -37.46 0.50
N ARG A 43 -11.80 -36.49 0.19
CA ARG A 43 -11.24 -35.53 1.14
C ARG A 43 -12.28 -34.56 1.67
N GLU A 44 -13.07 -33.94 0.78
CA GLU A 44 -14.11 -32.99 1.19
C GLU A 44 -15.20 -33.70 1.99
N GLN A 45 -15.57 -34.89 1.57
CA GLN A 45 -16.56 -35.70 2.28
C GLN A 45 -16.06 -36.10 3.67
N TYR A 46 -14.80 -36.53 3.78
CA TYR A 46 -14.17 -36.85 5.06
C TYR A 46 -14.07 -35.62 5.99
N ILE A 47 -13.62 -34.47 5.47
CA ILE A 47 -13.58 -33.22 6.24
C ILE A 47 -14.97 -32.86 6.75
N SER A 48 -16.00 -32.94 5.90
CA SER A 48 -17.38 -32.64 6.32
C SER A 48 -17.89 -33.58 7.42
N GLN A 49 -17.58 -34.88 7.33
CA GLN A 49 -17.95 -35.86 8.35
C GLN A 49 -17.22 -35.61 9.68
N MET A 50 -15.94 -35.26 9.59
CA MET A 50 -15.13 -34.95 10.76
C MET A 50 -15.55 -33.63 11.43
N ASP A 51 -15.91 -32.60 10.64
CA ASP A 51 -16.49 -31.35 11.13
C ASP A 51 -17.76 -31.64 11.94
N GLU A 52 -18.68 -32.45 11.40
CA GLU A 52 -19.91 -32.83 12.09
C GLU A 52 -19.63 -33.53 13.43
N LYS A 53 -18.68 -34.47 13.43
CA LYS A 53 -18.25 -35.16 14.66
C LYS A 53 -17.63 -34.21 15.69
N PHE A 54 -16.78 -33.27 15.24
CA PHE A 54 -16.16 -32.27 16.12
C PHE A 54 -17.20 -31.34 16.74
N PHE A 55 -18.15 -30.84 15.96
CA PHE A 55 -19.20 -29.95 16.45
C PHE A 55 -20.18 -30.66 17.37
N ALA A 56 -20.50 -31.93 17.12
CA ALA A 56 -21.29 -32.75 18.03
C ALA A 56 -20.61 -32.87 19.42
N GLU A 57 -19.29 -33.09 19.44
CA GLU A 57 -18.54 -33.16 20.69
C GLU A 57 -18.46 -31.80 21.40
N CYS A 58 -18.31 -30.71 20.65
CA CYS A 58 -18.37 -29.35 21.19
C CYS A 58 -19.73 -29.03 21.81
N GLU A 59 -20.82 -29.45 21.17
CA GLU A 59 -22.18 -29.27 21.68
C GLU A 59 -22.43 -30.07 22.97
N ARG A 60 -21.90 -31.30 23.04
CA ARG A 60 -21.92 -32.14 24.26
C ARG A 60 -21.21 -31.44 25.42
N GLU A 61 -20.01 -30.92 25.19
CA GLU A 61 -19.22 -30.18 26.19
C GLU A 61 -19.88 -28.86 26.59
N LEU A 62 -20.46 -28.14 25.64
CA LEU A 62 -21.16 -26.88 25.89
C LEU A 62 -22.41 -27.10 26.75
N THR A 63 -23.17 -28.16 26.46
CA THR A 63 -24.36 -28.54 27.23
C THR A 63 -23.98 -28.89 28.67
N LYS A 64 -22.92 -29.69 28.86
CA LYS A 64 -22.36 -30.01 30.19
C LYS A 64 -22.05 -28.75 31.00
N ILE A 65 -21.32 -27.82 30.39
CA ILE A 65 -20.90 -26.56 31.04
C ILE A 65 -22.10 -25.67 31.38
N ASN A 66 -23.04 -25.53 30.45
CA ASN A 66 -24.24 -24.70 30.65
C ASN A 66 -25.14 -25.25 31.76
N LEU A 67 -25.33 -26.57 31.82
CA LEU A 67 -26.11 -27.21 32.88
C LEU A 67 -25.48 -26.98 34.25
N PHE A 68 -24.17 -27.24 34.38
CA PHE A 68 -23.45 -27.03 35.63
C PHE A 68 -23.47 -25.55 36.07
N TYR A 69 -23.21 -24.62 35.15
CA TYR A 69 -23.23 -23.18 35.43
C TYR A 69 -24.61 -22.70 35.87
N SER A 70 -25.67 -23.13 35.18
CA SER A 70 -27.06 -22.77 35.53
C SER A 70 -27.45 -23.30 36.91
N GLN A 71 -27.06 -24.53 37.24
CA GLN A 71 -27.26 -25.11 38.56
C GLN A 71 -26.52 -24.30 39.64
N LYS A 72 -25.27 -23.92 39.40
CA LYS A 72 -24.46 -23.15 40.37
C LYS A 72 -24.95 -21.72 40.55
N ILE A 73 -25.44 -21.06 39.50
CA ILE A 73 -26.10 -19.76 39.63
C ILE A 73 -27.35 -19.87 40.49
N ALA A 74 -28.20 -20.87 40.27
CA ALA A 74 -29.42 -21.05 41.06
C ALA A 74 -29.10 -21.32 42.54
N GLU A 75 -28.10 -22.16 42.83
CA GLU A 75 -27.59 -22.39 44.19
C GLU A 75 -27.08 -21.10 44.84
N ALA A 76 -26.32 -20.29 44.10
CA ALA A 76 -25.78 -19.03 44.59
C ALA A 76 -26.88 -17.99 44.87
N GLN A 77 -27.90 -17.91 44.03
CA GLN A 77 -29.07 -17.05 44.24
C GLN A 77 -29.85 -17.45 45.49
N GLY A 78 -30.06 -18.76 45.71
CA GLY A 78 -30.69 -19.28 46.92
C GLY A 78 -29.90 -18.92 48.19
N LYS A 79 -28.59 -19.20 48.18
CA LYS A 79 -27.69 -18.86 49.30
C LYS A 79 -27.64 -17.36 49.59
N PHE A 80 -27.65 -16.52 48.56
CA PHE A 80 -27.68 -15.07 48.75
C PHE A 80 -28.96 -14.62 49.46
N HIS A 81 -30.11 -15.18 49.08
CA HIS A 81 -31.38 -14.85 49.71
C HIS A 81 -31.40 -15.27 51.19
N GLU A 82 -30.91 -16.48 51.50
CA GLU A 82 -30.78 -17.00 52.86
C GLU A 82 -29.85 -16.14 53.74
N LEU A 83 -28.63 -15.87 53.27
CA LEU A 83 -27.66 -15.04 54.00
C LEU A 83 -28.15 -13.61 54.20
N ASN A 84 -28.88 -13.06 53.23
CA ASN A 84 -29.43 -11.72 53.34
C ASN A 84 -30.60 -11.67 54.33
N ALA A 85 -31.44 -12.72 54.39
CA ALA A 85 -32.49 -12.84 55.40
C ALA A 85 -31.90 -12.95 56.82
N GLU A 86 -30.84 -13.75 57.02
CA GLU A 86 -30.14 -13.84 58.31
C GLU A 86 -29.48 -12.51 58.71
N LEU A 87 -28.90 -11.79 57.76
CA LEU A 87 -28.32 -10.47 58.00
C LEU A 87 -29.38 -9.44 58.44
N LEU A 88 -30.55 -9.46 57.80
CA LEU A 88 -31.68 -8.58 58.16
C LEU A 88 -32.19 -8.91 59.56
N ALA A 89 -32.42 -10.19 59.86
CA ALA A 89 -32.82 -10.62 61.21
C ALA A 89 -31.80 -10.23 62.28
N PHE A 90 -30.50 -10.33 61.98
CA PHE A 90 -29.43 -9.89 62.87
C PHE A 90 -29.44 -8.36 63.08
N LYS A 91 -29.71 -7.57 62.04
CA LYS A 91 -29.85 -6.10 62.15
C LYS A 91 -31.06 -5.69 62.98
N GLU A 92 -32.21 -6.29 62.73
CA GLU A 92 -33.44 -6.03 63.51
C GLU A 92 -33.24 -6.39 64.99
N ALA A 93 -32.52 -7.47 65.30
CA ALA A 93 -32.15 -7.83 66.67
C ALA A 93 -31.24 -6.80 67.36
N LEU A 94 -30.40 -6.07 66.60
CA LEU A 94 -29.59 -4.97 67.12
C LEU A 94 -30.43 -3.70 67.35
N GLU A 95 -31.30 -3.34 66.40
CA GLU A 95 -32.15 -2.14 66.47
C GLU A 95 -33.21 -2.22 67.58
N ASN A 96 -33.83 -3.39 67.77
CA ASN A 96 -34.80 -3.64 68.86
C ASN A 96 -34.16 -3.50 70.26
N ARG A 97 -32.83 -3.64 70.37
CA ARG A 97 -32.10 -3.44 71.62
C ARG A 97 -31.72 -1.99 71.88
N GLU A 98 -31.36 -1.24 70.84
CA GLU A 98 -31.13 0.21 70.98
C GLU A 98 -32.39 0.92 71.48
N THR A 99 -33.55 0.54 70.94
CA THR A 99 -34.86 1.06 71.36
C THR A 99 -35.27 0.62 72.77
N GLN A 100 -35.02 -0.63 73.19
CA GLN A 100 -35.23 -1.06 74.57
C GLN A 100 -34.28 -0.38 75.58
N SER A 101 -33.04 -0.09 75.21
CA SER A 101 -32.08 0.59 76.10
C SER A 101 -32.45 2.04 76.42
N VAL A 102 -33.20 2.71 75.52
CA VAL A 102 -33.69 4.08 75.71
C VAL A 102 -34.94 4.10 76.62
N ALA A 103 -35.83 3.11 76.49
CA ALA A 103 -37.06 3.00 77.31
C ALA A 103 -36.79 2.64 78.79
N ASP A 104 -35.81 1.77 79.06
CA ASP A 104 -35.47 1.30 80.42
C ASP A 104 -34.64 2.31 81.26
N SER A 105 -34.32 3.49 80.70
CA SER A 105 -33.54 4.53 81.39
C SER A 105 -34.28 5.20 82.57
N THR A 106 -35.56 4.87 82.82
CA THR A 106 -36.41 5.54 83.82
C THR A 106 -36.62 4.80 85.15
N THR A 107 -36.09 3.59 85.38
CA THR A 107 -36.21 2.91 86.70
C THR A 107 -34.88 2.39 87.26
N LEU A 108 -34.09 3.32 87.81
CA LEU A 108 -32.82 3.08 88.49
C LEU A 108 -33.03 2.71 89.97
N ARG A 109 -32.91 1.42 90.29
CA ARG A 109 -32.31 0.84 91.53
C ARG A 109 -33.05 -0.45 91.92
N GLN A 110 -32.64 -1.62 91.39
CA GLN A 110 -32.61 -2.91 92.13
C GLN A 110 -32.21 -4.18 91.32
N ARG A 111 -31.39 -4.10 90.25
CA ARG A 111 -31.05 -5.33 89.46
C ARG A 111 -29.59 -5.51 89.02
N PHE A 112 -28.63 -4.91 89.72
CA PHE A 112 -27.26 -4.69 89.20
C PHE A 112 -26.25 -5.86 89.24
N LYS A 113 -26.56 -7.06 89.76
CA LYS A 113 -25.57 -8.18 89.79
C LYS A 113 -25.90 -9.41 88.94
N ARG A 114 -27.18 -9.73 88.69
CA ARG A 114 -27.60 -10.81 87.77
C ARG A 114 -27.72 -10.36 86.32
N HIS A 115 -28.05 -9.09 86.06
CA HIS A 115 -28.23 -8.58 84.71
C HIS A 115 -26.90 -8.33 83.97
N ASN A 116 -25.84 -7.97 84.70
CA ASN A 116 -24.54 -7.67 84.10
C ASN A 116 -23.83 -8.93 83.54
N VAL A 117 -24.08 -10.12 84.12
CA VAL A 117 -23.55 -11.40 83.58
C VAL A 117 -24.37 -11.86 82.37
N SER A 118 -25.70 -11.71 82.42
CA SER A 118 -26.59 -12.03 81.30
C SER A 118 -26.36 -11.13 80.08
N ALA A 119 -26.23 -9.81 80.28
CA ALA A 119 -25.91 -8.86 79.22
C ALA A 119 -24.54 -9.13 78.56
N ARG A 120 -23.53 -9.55 79.34
CA ARG A 120 -22.19 -9.89 78.84
C ARG A 120 -22.17 -11.19 78.03
N ASN A 121 -22.96 -12.19 78.44
CA ASN A 121 -23.14 -13.44 77.69
C ASN A 121 -23.87 -13.20 76.35
N ILE A 122 -24.95 -12.41 76.35
CA ILE A 122 -25.70 -12.05 75.13
C ILE A 122 -24.82 -11.27 74.15
N THR A 123 -24.04 -10.30 74.65
CA THR A 123 -23.11 -9.52 73.79
C THR A 123 -22.01 -10.40 73.19
N ARG A 124 -21.55 -11.42 73.93
CA ARG A 124 -20.60 -12.43 73.42
C ARG A 124 -21.23 -13.36 72.39
N GLU A 125 -22.51 -13.68 72.53
CA GLU A 125 -23.30 -14.49 71.60
C GLU A 125 -23.51 -13.76 70.26
N HIS A 126 -23.96 -12.50 70.28
CA HIS A 126 -24.06 -11.69 69.06
C HIS A 126 -22.71 -11.46 68.37
N ALA A 127 -21.62 -11.30 69.13
CA ALA A 127 -20.28 -11.19 68.54
C ALA A 127 -19.87 -12.49 67.81
N LYS A 128 -20.24 -13.66 68.34
CA LYS A 128 -20.05 -14.95 67.66
C LYS A 128 -20.92 -15.07 66.41
N THR A 129 -22.20 -14.70 66.49
CA THR A 129 -23.11 -14.71 65.32
C THR A 129 -22.63 -13.77 64.22
N ALA A 130 -22.18 -12.57 64.56
CA ALA A 130 -21.61 -11.62 63.60
C ALA A 130 -20.32 -12.16 62.95
N GLN A 131 -19.49 -12.89 63.71
CA GLN A 131 -18.27 -13.50 63.18
C GLN A 131 -18.58 -14.68 62.24
N GLN A 132 -19.60 -15.48 62.56
CA GLN A 132 -20.10 -16.55 61.69
C GLN A 132 -20.69 -16.00 60.39
N LEU A 133 -21.48 -14.92 60.47
CA LEU A 133 -22.05 -14.27 59.29
C LEU A 133 -20.95 -13.72 58.37
N LYS A 134 -19.93 -13.06 58.94
CA LYS A 134 -18.77 -12.57 58.16
C LYS A 134 -18.03 -13.70 57.45
N LEU A 135 -17.86 -14.85 58.11
CA LEU A 135 -17.25 -16.04 57.49
C LEU A 135 -18.12 -16.57 56.35
N ALA A 136 -19.43 -16.71 56.57
CA ALA A 136 -20.38 -17.20 55.58
C ALA A 136 -20.46 -16.31 54.33
N PHE A 137 -20.49 -14.97 54.50
CA PHE A 137 -20.42 -14.03 53.37
C PHE A 137 -19.07 -14.08 52.64
N SER A 138 -17.95 -14.30 53.35
CA SER A 138 -16.62 -14.46 52.75
C SER A 138 -16.52 -15.73 51.90
N GLU A 139 -17.03 -16.86 52.40
CA GLU A 139 -17.09 -18.13 51.66
C GLU A 139 -18.04 -18.04 50.45
N PHE A 140 -19.19 -17.37 50.62
CA PHE A 140 -20.11 -17.09 49.53
C PHE A 140 -19.46 -16.24 48.44
N TYR A 141 -18.78 -15.15 48.79
CA TYR A 141 -18.05 -14.32 47.84
C TYR A 141 -16.96 -15.11 47.09
N LEU A 142 -16.18 -15.93 47.79
CA LEU A 142 -15.20 -16.83 47.15
C LEU A 142 -15.88 -17.75 46.14
N SER A 143 -17.04 -18.32 46.47
CA SER A 143 -17.79 -19.19 45.55
C SER A 143 -18.24 -18.48 44.27
N LEU A 144 -18.63 -17.20 44.36
CA LEU A 144 -19.00 -16.38 43.20
C LEU A 144 -17.79 -16.08 42.30
N VAL A 145 -16.64 -15.76 42.89
CA VAL A 145 -15.40 -15.53 42.14
C VAL A 145 -14.95 -16.81 41.42
N LEU A 146 -15.04 -17.97 42.08
CA LEU A 146 -14.76 -19.26 41.44
C LEU A 146 -15.71 -19.51 40.26
N LEU A 147 -17.01 -19.20 40.41
CA LEU A 147 -18.01 -19.36 39.36
C LEU A 147 -17.77 -18.42 38.17
N GLN A 148 -17.33 -17.18 38.42
CA GLN A 148 -16.90 -16.24 37.39
C GLN A 148 -15.66 -16.76 36.64
N ASN A 149 -14.65 -17.25 37.36
CA ASN A 149 -13.45 -17.85 36.78
C ASN A 149 -13.80 -19.07 35.92
N TYR A 150 -14.72 -19.91 36.39
CA TYR A 150 -15.24 -21.05 35.63
C TYR A 150 -15.86 -20.60 34.30
N GLN A 151 -16.70 -19.57 34.29
CA GLN A 151 -17.28 -19.02 33.06
C GLN A 151 -16.21 -18.51 32.10
N GLN A 152 -15.26 -17.70 32.59
CA GLN A 152 -14.21 -17.08 31.78
C GLN A 152 -13.26 -18.10 31.15
N LEU A 153 -12.82 -19.10 31.93
CA LEU A 153 -11.93 -20.16 31.48
C LEU A 153 -12.58 -21.02 30.40
N ASN A 154 -13.83 -21.43 30.59
CA ASN A 154 -14.56 -22.23 29.61
C ASN A 154 -14.85 -21.45 28.31
N ALA A 155 -15.26 -20.19 28.43
CA ALA A 155 -15.48 -19.33 27.26
C ALA A 155 -14.17 -19.12 26.45
N THR A 156 -13.05 -18.97 27.14
CA THR A 156 -11.73 -18.85 26.48
C THR A 156 -11.27 -20.17 25.87
N GLY A 157 -11.56 -21.30 26.50
CA GLY A 157 -11.31 -22.64 25.97
C GLY A 157 -12.02 -22.89 24.64
N PHE A 158 -13.33 -22.64 24.57
CA PHE A 158 -14.11 -22.74 23.33
C PHE A 158 -13.58 -21.79 22.24
N ARG A 159 -13.27 -20.55 22.59
CA ARG A 159 -12.73 -19.58 21.62
C ARG A 159 -11.41 -20.07 21.00
N LYS A 160 -10.51 -20.62 21.81
CA LYS A 160 -9.20 -21.10 21.35
C LYS A 160 -9.31 -22.40 20.55
N ILE A 161 -10.17 -23.33 20.95
CA ILE A 161 -10.32 -24.61 20.22
C ILE A 161 -10.99 -24.41 18.86
N LEU A 162 -12.02 -23.56 18.77
CA LEU A 162 -12.68 -23.22 17.51
C LEU A 162 -11.73 -22.50 16.55
N LYS A 163 -10.94 -21.53 17.07
CA LYS A 163 -9.91 -20.87 16.26
C LYS A 163 -8.82 -21.83 15.77
N LYS A 164 -8.50 -22.87 16.56
CA LYS A 164 -7.54 -23.90 16.17
C LYS A 164 -8.09 -24.78 15.05
N HIS A 165 -9.35 -25.21 15.17
CA HIS A 165 -10.08 -25.94 14.13
C HIS A 165 -10.06 -25.17 12.80
N ASP A 166 -10.52 -23.91 12.80
CA ASP A 166 -10.58 -23.07 11.59
C ASP A 166 -9.21 -22.96 10.91
N LYS A 167 -8.16 -22.71 11.70
CA LYS A 167 -6.80 -22.57 11.17
C LYS A 167 -6.28 -23.85 10.51
N LEU A 168 -6.57 -25.02 11.08
CA LEU A 168 -6.10 -26.29 10.54
C LEU A 168 -6.79 -26.62 9.21
N ILE A 169 -8.11 -26.41 9.14
CA ILE A 169 -8.90 -26.70 7.94
C ILE A 169 -8.61 -25.72 6.82
N GLU A 170 -8.50 -24.41 7.11
CA GLU A 170 -8.17 -23.41 6.10
C GLU A 170 -6.80 -23.67 5.47
N ASN A 171 -5.80 -24.03 6.29
CA ASN A 171 -4.47 -24.41 5.79
C ASN A 171 -4.54 -25.62 4.85
N GLU A 172 -5.28 -26.66 5.23
CA GLU A 172 -5.41 -27.88 4.42
C GLU A 172 -6.10 -27.62 3.08
N ARG A 173 -7.16 -26.78 3.07
CA ARG A 173 -7.85 -26.38 1.85
C ARG A 173 -6.92 -25.58 0.93
N VAL A 174 -6.10 -24.70 1.49
CA VAL A 174 -5.09 -23.94 0.73
C VAL A 174 -4.02 -24.88 0.15
N GLU A 175 -3.51 -25.83 0.92
CA GLU A 175 -2.54 -26.82 0.41
C GLU A 175 -3.13 -27.69 -0.71
N THR A 176 -4.39 -28.12 -0.56
CA THR A 176 -5.11 -28.86 -1.61
C THR A 176 -5.23 -28.04 -2.89
N LEU A 177 -5.56 -26.74 -2.77
CA LEU A 177 -5.66 -25.84 -3.92
C LEU A 177 -4.30 -25.60 -4.59
N ILE A 178 -3.23 -25.43 -3.80
CA ILE A 178 -1.85 -25.31 -4.33
C ILE A 178 -1.50 -26.54 -5.16
N ASN A 179 -1.75 -27.74 -4.62
CA ASN A 179 -1.46 -29.00 -5.31
C ASN A 179 -2.29 -29.17 -6.59
N SER A 180 -3.54 -28.71 -6.61
CA SER A 180 -4.38 -28.69 -7.81
C SER A 180 -3.81 -27.77 -8.89
N VAL A 181 -3.44 -26.53 -8.52
CA VAL A 181 -2.85 -25.56 -9.45
C VAL A 181 -1.50 -26.06 -9.98
N GLU A 182 -0.67 -26.68 -9.14
CA GLU A 182 0.57 -27.31 -9.58
C GLU A 182 0.31 -28.38 -10.65
N ARG A 183 -0.69 -29.23 -10.44
CA ARG A 183 -1.07 -30.29 -11.38
C ARG A 183 -1.52 -29.72 -12.72
N ASP A 184 -2.43 -28.75 -12.70
CA ASP A 184 -3.00 -28.14 -13.91
C ASP A 184 -1.91 -27.43 -14.73
N VAL A 185 -1.00 -26.70 -14.07
CA VAL A 185 0.10 -26.01 -14.76
C VAL A 185 1.11 -27.00 -15.34
N ILE A 186 1.46 -28.06 -14.61
CA ILE A 186 2.43 -29.05 -15.09
C ILE A 186 1.86 -29.85 -16.25
N ASN A 187 0.64 -30.35 -16.11
CA ASN A 187 0.05 -31.28 -17.07
C ASN A 187 -0.54 -30.56 -18.28
N ASP A 188 -1.35 -29.52 -18.06
CA ASP A 188 -2.17 -28.92 -19.13
C ASP A 188 -1.47 -27.74 -19.82
N LEU A 189 -0.61 -27.01 -19.12
CA LEU A 189 0.06 -25.82 -19.67
C LEU A 189 1.50 -26.06 -20.11
N GLU A 190 2.25 -26.92 -19.42
CA GLU A 190 3.67 -27.21 -19.73
C GLU A 190 3.86 -28.62 -20.34
N GLY A 191 2.78 -29.28 -20.74
CA GLY A 191 2.80 -30.55 -21.47
C GLY A 191 3.47 -31.70 -20.71
N GLY A 192 3.33 -31.73 -19.38
CA GLY A 192 3.95 -32.70 -18.49
C GLY A 192 5.38 -32.34 -18.03
N ASN A 193 5.92 -31.19 -18.45
CA ASN A 193 7.27 -30.78 -18.03
C ASN A 193 7.27 -30.17 -16.62
N ARG A 194 7.45 -31.02 -15.61
CA ARG A 194 7.50 -30.61 -14.19
C ARG A 194 8.55 -29.54 -13.89
N GLN A 195 9.71 -29.57 -14.53
CA GLN A 195 10.76 -28.59 -14.25
C GLN A 195 10.37 -27.19 -14.75
N ALA A 196 9.73 -27.11 -15.93
CA ALA A 196 9.22 -25.85 -16.47
C ALA A 196 8.05 -25.31 -15.62
N GLY A 197 7.09 -26.18 -15.26
CA GLY A 197 5.94 -25.84 -14.41
C GLY A 197 6.36 -25.34 -13.02
N MET A 198 7.20 -26.09 -12.31
CA MET A 198 7.69 -25.66 -10.99
C MET A 198 8.60 -24.43 -11.07
N LYS A 199 9.35 -24.25 -12.16
CA LYS A 199 10.12 -23.01 -12.37
C LYS A 199 9.21 -21.81 -12.57
N ARG A 200 8.03 -21.96 -13.18
CA ARG A 200 7.01 -20.92 -13.33
C ARG A 200 6.26 -20.63 -12.03
N LEU A 201 5.93 -21.67 -11.26
CA LEU A 201 5.19 -21.56 -10.00
C LEU A 201 6.02 -21.17 -8.79
N LYS A 202 7.35 -21.36 -8.84
CA LYS A 202 8.22 -21.08 -7.69
C LYS A 202 8.09 -19.62 -7.24
N VAL A 203 7.53 -19.48 -6.04
CA VAL A 203 7.24 -18.21 -5.38
C VAL A 203 8.55 -17.47 -5.08
N PRO A 204 8.65 -16.17 -5.44
CA PRO A 204 9.75 -15.32 -5.00
C PRO A 204 9.74 -15.21 -3.47
N PRO A 205 10.88 -14.98 -2.81
CA PRO A 205 10.87 -14.72 -1.37
C PRO A 205 9.96 -13.52 -1.06
N LEU A 206 8.91 -13.74 -0.25
CA LEU A 206 7.89 -12.73 0.12
C LEU A 206 8.46 -11.53 0.90
N SER A 207 9.69 -11.64 1.39
CA SER A 207 10.41 -10.56 2.05
C SER A 207 11.65 -10.25 1.24
N GLU A 208 11.59 -9.14 0.51
CA GLU A 208 12.75 -8.53 -0.11
C GLU A 208 13.70 -8.10 1.02
N LYS A 209 14.81 -8.84 1.21
CA LYS A 209 15.77 -8.54 2.26
C LYS A 209 16.45 -7.22 1.93
N GLN A 210 16.09 -6.17 2.67
CA GLN A 210 16.78 -4.89 2.60
C GLN A 210 18.21 -5.08 3.09
N HIS A 211 19.19 -4.70 2.26
CA HIS A 211 20.59 -4.73 2.65
C HIS A 211 20.92 -3.42 3.38
N ALA A 212 21.41 -3.52 4.62
CA ALA A 212 21.78 -2.33 5.41
C ALA A 212 22.82 -1.45 4.68
N THR A 213 23.71 -2.08 3.91
CA THR A 213 24.72 -1.39 3.10
C THR A 213 24.13 -0.52 1.99
N THR A 214 23.08 -0.97 1.30
CA THR A 214 22.42 -0.18 0.23
C THR A 214 21.71 1.03 0.81
N THR A 215 21.08 0.87 1.98
CA THR A 215 20.42 1.99 2.68
C THR A 215 21.44 3.02 3.16
N PHE A 216 22.55 2.59 3.77
CA PHE A 216 23.61 3.49 4.23
C PHE A 216 24.26 4.25 3.06
N THR A 217 24.63 3.55 1.99
CA THR A 217 25.28 4.16 0.81
C THR A 217 24.34 5.10 0.05
N LEU A 218 23.05 4.77 -0.05
CA LEU A 218 22.03 5.69 -0.56
C LEU A 218 22.00 6.99 0.25
N GLY A 219 21.93 6.89 1.58
CA GLY A 219 21.94 8.05 2.47
C GLY A 219 23.21 8.88 2.35
N LEU A 220 24.37 8.22 2.23
CA LEU A 220 25.66 8.87 2.02
C LEU A 220 25.71 9.66 0.71
N PHE A 221 25.33 9.05 -0.42
CA PHE A 221 25.35 9.72 -1.72
C PHE A 221 24.32 10.84 -1.81
N LEU A 222 23.13 10.66 -1.25
CA LEU A 222 22.10 11.70 -1.20
C LEU A 222 22.55 12.87 -0.30
N GLY A 223 23.14 12.58 0.87
CA GLY A 223 23.69 13.60 1.75
C GLY A 223 24.84 14.37 1.10
N ALA A 224 25.76 13.67 0.43
CA ALA A 224 26.84 14.29 -0.34
C ALA A 224 26.29 15.18 -1.47
N PHE A 225 25.28 14.72 -2.21
CA PHE A 225 24.61 15.52 -3.24
C PHE A 225 24.02 16.82 -2.67
N VAL A 226 23.35 16.76 -1.51
CA VAL A 226 22.78 17.96 -0.87
C VAL A 226 23.88 18.94 -0.44
N VAL A 227 24.93 18.45 0.22
CA VAL A 227 26.05 19.30 0.67
C VAL A 227 26.77 19.95 -0.52
N LEU A 228 27.07 19.17 -1.56
CA LEU A 228 27.70 19.68 -2.79
C LEU A 228 26.76 20.64 -3.54
N GLY A 229 25.45 20.38 -3.54
CA GLY A 229 24.45 21.28 -4.10
C GLY A 229 24.42 22.65 -3.40
N ILE A 230 24.47 22.66 -2.07
CA ILE A 230 24.61 23.90 -1.29
C ILE A 230 25.93 24.60 -1.65
N ALA A 231 27.02 23.87 -1.78
CA ALA A 231 28.31 24.43 -2.20
C ALA A 231 28.23 25.07 -3.60
N ILE A 232 27.55 24.43 -4.56
CA ILE A 232 27.32 25.01 -5.90
C ILE A 232 26.54 26.32 -5.81
N ILE A 233 25.48 26.36 -5.00
CA ILE A 233 24.67 27.58 -4.81
C ILE A 233 25.51 28.69 -4.19
N ILE A 234 26.28 28.40 -3.14
CA ILE A 234 27.17 29.38 -2.50
C ILE A 234 28.22 29.85 -3.50
N SER A 235 28.88 28.95 -4.22
CA SER A 235 29.87 29.30 -5.25
C SER A 235 29.28 30.15 -6.37
N TRP A 236 28.03 29.89 -6.77
CA TRP A 236 27.33 30.69 -7.77
C TRP A 236 27.10 32.15 -7.32
N PHE A 237 26.76 32.37 -6.04
CA PHE A 237 26.54 33.72 -5.50
C PHE A 237 27.83 34.41 -5.05
N ALA A 238 28.82 33.67 -4.54
CA ALA A 238 30.03 34.21 -3.94
C ALA A 238 31.18 34.42 -4.94
N SER A 239 31.21 33.67 -6.04
CA SER A 239 32.24 33.85 -7.07
C SER A 239 31.95 35.11 -7.88
N GLU A 240 32.98 35.93 -8.12
CA GLU A 240 32.89 36.95 -9.14
C GLU A 240 32.51 36.29 -10.47
N SER A 241 31.50 36.86 -11.11
CA SER A 241 31.04 36.41 -12.42
C SER A 241 32.16 36.64 -13.41
N ARG A 242 32.78 35.56 -13.92
CA ARG A 242 33.82 35.67 -14.96
C ARG A 242 33.20 36.40 -16.16
N PRO A 243 33.62 37.65 -16.46
CA PRO A 243 32.89 38.53 -17.38
C PRO A 243 32.98 38.09 -18.84
N THR A 244 33.90 37.17 -19.16
CA THR A 244 34.17 36.67 -20.50
C THR A 244 33.59 35.27 -20.78
N GLU A 245 32.94 34.63 -19.80
CA GLU A 245 32.45 33.25 -19.97
C GLU A 245 30.91 33.16 -20.17
N PRO A 246 30.44 32.43 -21.20
CA PRO A 246 29.02 32.27 -21.46
C PRO A 246 28.41 31.24 -20.49
N LYS A 247 27.93 31.74 -19.34
CA LYS A 247 27.34 30.93 -18.25
C LYS A 247 26.28 29.92 -18.73
N TRP A 248 25.49 30.29 -19.74
CA TRP A 248 24.40 29.48 -20.26
C TRP A 248 24.83 28.24 -21.04
N VAL A 249 26.03 28.24 -21.63
CA VAL A 249 26.61 27.06 -22.30
C VAL A 249 26.81 25.94 -21.28
N ALA A 250 27.49 26.25 -20.17
CA ALA A 250 27.72 25.28 -19.09
C ALA A 250 26.42 24.77 -18.47
N VAL A 251 25.43 25.65 -18.26
CA VAL A 251 24.11 25.26 -17.76
C VAL A 251 23.45 24.24 -18.69
N ARG A 252 23.47 24.44 -20.01
CA ARG A 252 22.90 23.48 -20.98
C ARG A 252 23.64 22.13 -20.98
N LEU A 253 24.97 22.15 -20.89
CA LEU A 253 25.79 20.92 -20.83
C LEU A 253 25.49 20.06 -19.59
N PHE A 254 25.21 20.69 -18.45
CA PHE A 254 24.92 19.99 -17.19
C PHE A 254 23.42 19.74 -16.93
N ARG A 255 22.52 20.52 -17.52
CA ARG A 255 21.05 20.42 -17.30
C ARG A 255 20.48 19.10 -17.79
N GLY A 256 20.79 18.70 -19.02
CA GLY A 256 20.29 17.46 -19.62
C GLY A 256 20.54 16.21 -18.76
N PRO A 257 21.82 15.95 -18.38
CA PRO A 257 22.17 14.86 -17.46
C PRO A 257 21.48 14.95 -16.09
N LEU A 258 21.40 16.14 -15.49
CA LEU A 258 20.75 16.32 -14.18
C LEU A 258 19.28 15.92 -14.23
N LEU A 259 18.54 16.42 -15.22
CA LEU A 259 17.11 16.10 -15.41
C LEU A 259 16.89 14.59 -15.56
N LEU A 260 17.78 13.90 -16.28
CA LEU A 260 17.73 12.45 -16.42
C LEU A 260 17.97 11.74 -15.09
N PHE A 261 18.99 12.14 -14.32
CA PHE A 261 19.30 11.52 -13.02
C PHE A 261 18.19 11.74 -12.00
N VAL A 262 17.63 12.95 -11.94
CA VAL A 262 16.48 13.29 -11.09
C VAL A 262 15.25 12.48 -11.49
N ALA A 263 14.96 12.33 -12.79
CA ALA A 263 13.85 11.50 -13.26
C ALA A 263 14.00 10.02 -12.86
N ILE A 264 15.21 9.46 -12.95
CA ILE A 264 15.49 8.09 -12.49
C ILE A 264 15.33 7.98 -10.97
N TRP A 265 15.78 8.99 -10.21
CA TRP A 265 15.62 9.02 -8.76
C TRP A 265 14.13 9.06 -8.35
N LEU A 266 13.32 9.90 -9.00
CA LEU A 266 11.87 9.97 -8.82
C LEU A 266 11.17 8.67 -9.25
N CYS A 267 11.68 7.95 -10.25
CA CYS A 267 11.21 6.61 -10.58
C CYS A 267 11.42 5.63 -9.41
N GLY A 268 12.56 5.72 -8.71
CA GLY A 268 12.79 4.96 -7.48
C GLY A 268 11.77 5.26 -6.37
N LEU A 269 11.38 6.53 -6.19
CA LEU A 269 10.30 6.90 -5.25
C LEU A 269 8.93 6.36 -5.69
N ASN A 270 8.63 6.38 -6.99
CA ASN A 270 7.43 5.75 -7.53
C ASN A 270 7.39 4.27 -7.18
N MET A 271 8.49 3.53 -7.39
CA MET A 271 8.60 2.12 -7.01
C MET A 271 8.36 1.87 -5.53
N TRP A 272 8.92 2.72 -4.65
CA TRP A 272 8.66 2.65 -3.21
C TRP A 272 7.18 2.86 -2.89
N GLY A 273 6.56 3.91 -3.43
CA GLY A 273 5.15 4.20 -3.14
C GLY A 273 4.19 3.16 -3.72
N TRP A 274 4.48 2.57 -4.88
CA TRP A 274 3.73 1.43 -5.41
C TRP A 274 3.84 0.21 -4.51
N ALA A 275 5.04 -0.09 -4.00
CA ALA A 275 5.25 -1.21 -3.08
C ALA A 275 4.49 -1.01 -1.76
N GLU A 276 4.50 0.19 -1.18
CA GLU A 276 3.77 0.50 0.06
C GLU A 276 2.24 0.46 -0.15
N ALA A 277 1.77 0.90 -1.33
CA ALA A 277 0.36 0.84 -1.72
C ALA A 277 -0.12 -0.59 -2.06
N GLY A 278 0.78 -1.58 -2.14
CA GLY A 278 0.46 -2.96 -2.51
C GLY A 278 0.26 -3.18 -4.01
N VAL A 279 0.68 -2.23 -4.85
CA VAL A 279 0.64 -2.36 -6.32
C VAL A 279 1.80 -3.23 -6.78
N ASN A 280 1.49 -4.36 -7.44
CA ASN A 280 2.50 -5.27 -7.98
C ASN A 280 3.15 -4.71 -9.27
N HIS A 281 4.00 -3.70 -9.10
CA HIS A 281 4.71 -3.04 -10.20
C HIS A 281 5.66 -3.98 -10.95
N VAL A 282 6.26 -4.96 -10.28
CA VAL A 282 7.15 -5.96 -10.91
C VAL A 282 6.41 -6.77 -11.97
N LEU A 283 5.18 -7.21 -11.66
CA LEU A 283 4.32 -7.90 -12.62
C LEU A 283 3.87 -7.00 -13.76
N ILE A 284 3.45 -5.76 -13.44
CA ILE A 284 2.94 -4.81 -14.45
C ILE A 284 4.02 -4.43 -15.47
N PHE A 285 5.26 -4.28 -15.02
CA PHE A 285 6.41 -4.03 -15.89
C PHE A 285 7.03 -5.31 -16.46
N GLU A 286 6.39 -6.47 -16.29
CA GLU A 286 6.85 -7.77 -16.78
C GLU A 286 8.33 -8.07 -16.44
N VAL A 287 8.78 -7.58 -15.28
CA VAL A 287 10.14 -7.78 -14.80
C VAL A 287 10.21 -9.11 -14.06
N ASP A 288 11.31 -9.85 -14.21
CA ASP A 288 11.52 -11.10 -13.48
C ASP A 288 11.53 -10.82 -11.97
N PRO A 289 10.58 -11.37 -11.18
CA PRO A 289 10.50 -11.14 -9.74
C PRO A 289 11.68 -11.75 -8.96
N ARG A 290 12.54 -12.55 -9.61
CA ARG A 290 13.76 -13.11 -9.00
C ARG A 290 14.98 -12.23 -9.18
N ASN A 291 14.97 -11.36 -10.17
CA ASN A 291 16.13 -10.60 -10.57
C ASN A 291 15.71 -9.23 -11.10
N HIS A 292 15.25 -8.40 -10.18
CA HIS A 292 14.93 -7.00 -10.43
C HIS A 292 15.74 -6.11 -9.49
N LEU A 293 15.90 -4.84 -9.87
CA LEU A 293 16.42 -3.86 -8.93
C LEU A 293 15.33 -3.57 -7.89
N THR A 294 15.76 -3.44 -6.64
CA THR A 294 14.95 -2.88 -5.58
C THR A 294 14.86 -1.36 -5.77
N TYR A 295 13.81 -0.73 -5.23
CA TYR A 295 13.67 0.74 -5.29
C TYR A 295 14.89 1.46 -4.67
N GLN A 296 15.47 0.90 -3.59
CA GLN A 296 16.67 1.45 -2.94
C GLN A 296 17.88 1.42 -3.87
N SER A 297 18.09 0.31 -4.59
CA SER A 297 19.21 0.19 -5.53
C SER A 297 19.08 1.18 -6.70
N VAL A 298 17.86 1.39 -7.22
CA VAL A 298 17.60 2.42 -8.26
C VAL A 298 17.95 3.81 -7.73
N MET A 299 17.44 4.15 -6.54
CA MET A 299 17.72 5.45 -5.92
C MET A 299 19.21 5.61 -5.58
N GLN A 300 19.91 4.55 -5.18
CA GLN A 300 21.33 4.58 -4.87
C GLN A 300 22.16 4.92 -6.11
N ILE A 301 21.88 4.26 -7.24
CA ILE A 301 22.55 4.54 -8.52
C ILE A 301 22.28 5.97 -8.97
N ALA A 302 21.04 6.43 -8.90
CA ALA A 302 20.68 7.80 -9.27
C ALA A 302 21.35 8.85 -8.36
N SER A 303 21.37 8.61 -7.04
CA SER A 303 22.02 9.51 -6.07
C SER A 303 23.53 9.57 -6.28
N PHE A 304 24.16 8.45 -6.62
CA PHE A 304 25.58 8.42 -7.01
C PHE A 304 25.85 9.26 -8.27
N MET A 305 25.01 9.16 -9.28
CA MET A 305 25.14 9.98 -10.50
C MET A 305 24.90 11.47 -10.24
N CYS A 306 23.94 11.82 -9.38
CA CYS A 306 23.72 13.21 -8.93
C CYS A 306 24.93 13.77 -8.15
N MET A 307 25.57 12.94 -7.32
CA MET A 307 26.81 13.31 -6.63
C MET A 307 27.95 13.55 -7.62
N LEU A 308 28.16 12.65 -8.60
CA LEU A 308 29.16 12.84 -9.66
C LEU A 308 28.88 14.10 -10.50
N TRP A 309 27.61 14.35 -10.79
CA TRP A 309 27.19 15.58 -11.46
C TRP A 309 27.60 16.82 -10.67
N SER A 310 27.38 16.83 -9.35
CA SER A 310 27.73 17.97 -8.49
C SER A 310 29.23 18.19 -8.42
N LEU A 311 30.01 17.12 -8.36
CA LEU A 311 31.47 17.19 -8.46
C LEU A 311 31.92 17.73 -9.82
N GLY A 312 31.26 17.34 -10.91
CA GLY A 312 31.52 17.87 -12.24
C GLY A 312 31.25 19.37 -12.35
N VAL A 313 30.14 19.85 -11.78
CA VAL A 313 29.80 21.29 -11.75
C VAL A 313 30.82 22.06 -10.91
N LEU A 314 31.17 21.58 -9.71
CA LEU A 314 32.19 22.22 -8.88
C LEU A 314 33.57 22.21 -9.56
N GLY A 315 33.94 21.12 -10.23
CA GLY A 315 35.15 21.04 -11.04
C GLY A 315 35.18 22.09 -12.16
N TYR A 316 34.05 22.30 -12.83
CA TYR A 316 33.89 23.38 -13.81
C TYR A 316 34.03 24.78 -13.18
N LEU A 317 33.40 25.01 -12.02
CA LEU A 317 33.46 26.31 -11.34
C LEU A 317 34.90 26.64 -10.88
N TYR A 318 35.61 25.66 -10.31
CA TYR A 318 36.97 25.83 -9.76
C TYR A 318 38.10 25.44 -10.73
N CYS A 319 37.83 25.30 -12.03
CA CYS A 319 38.78 24.84 -13.05
C CYS A 319 40.12 25.60 -13.05
N HIS A 320 40.09 26.91 -12.78
CA HIS A 320 41.28 27.76 -12.70
C HIS A 320 42.21 27.39 -11.54
N LEU A 321 41.66 27.02 -10.37
CA LEU A 321 42.47 26.62 -9.21
C LEU A 321 43.17 25.28 -9.44
N ILE A 322 42.55 24.41 -10.22
CA ILE A 322 43.04 23.05 -10.49
C ILE A 322 43.82 22.95 -11.81
N HIS A 323 43.97 24.06 -12.54
CA HIS A 323 44.66 24.14 -13.84
C HIS A 323 44.18 23.10 -14.86
N LEU A 324 42.88 22.77 -14.84
CA LEU A 324 42.25 21.85 -15.79
C LEU A 324 41.28 22.60 -16.70
N PRO A 325 41.11 22.13 -17.96
CA PRO A 325 40.15 22.72 -18.88
C PRO A 325 38.70 22.62 -18.35
N PRO A 326 37.90 23.69 -18.39
CA PRO A 326 36.54 23.71 -17.82
C PRO A 326 35.61 22.70 -18.51
N PHE A 327 35.66 22.58 -19.83
CA PHE A 327 34.78 21.70 -20.60
C PHE A 327 35.17 20.21 -20.52
N LEU A 328 36.24 19.85 -19.80
CA LEU A 328 36.60 18.47 -19.52
C LEU A 328 35.58 17.77 -18.60
N PHE A 329 35.06 18.49 -17.60
CA PHE A 329 34.16 17.93 -16.59
C PHE A 329 32.82 17.42 -17.14
N PRO A 330 32.06 18.21 -17.93
CA PRO A 330 30.83 17.70 -18.55
C PRO A 330 31.09 16.54 -19.52
N LEU A 331 32.23 16.55 -20.23
CA LEU A 331 32.64 15.46 -21.12
C LEU A 331 32.89 14.16 -20.36
N LEU A 332 33.67 14.24 -19.27
CA LEU A 332 33.98 13.10 -18.42
C LEU A 332 32.72 12.48 -17.79
N LEU A 333 31.78 13.31 -17.34
CA LEU A 333 30.49 12.85 -16.82
C LEU A 333 29.72 12.04 -17.88
N MET A 334 29.63 12.55 -19.11
CA MET A 334 28.92 11.86 -20.19
C MET A 334 29.62 10.56 -20.62
N ILE A 335 30.95 10.55 -20.67
CA ILE A 335 31.74 9.34 -20.93
C ILE A 335 31.45 8.27 -19.85
N ILE A 336 31.46 8.64 -18.57
CA ILE A 336 31.12 7.73 -17.47
C ILE A 336 29.71 7.15 -17.65
N CYS A 337 28.74 7.99 -18.05
CA CYS A 337 27.36 7.54 -18.28
C CYS A 337 27.25 6.53 -19.43
N VAL A 338 27.91 6.81 -20.56
CA VAL A 338 27.94 5.91 -21.73
C VAL A 338 28.62 4.59 -21.37
N ILE A 339 29.79 4.64 -20.72
CA ILE A 339 30.51 3.45 -20.25
C ILE A 339 29.62 2.64 -19.31
N TYR A 340 28.94 3.28 -18.36
CA TYR A 340 28.07 2.59 -17.41
C TYR A 340 26.91 1.86 -18.09
N ILE A 341 26.22 2.50 -19.04
CA ILE A 341 25.06 1.93 -19.74
C ILE A 341 25.46 0.76 -20.65
N PHE A 342 26.53 0.94 -21.44
CA PHE A 342 26.93 -0.03 -22.47
C PHE A 342 27.92 -1.09 -22.00
N ASN A 343 28.31 -1.09 -20.72
CA ASN A 343 29.28 -2.04 -20.21
C ASN A 343 28.77 -3.51 -20.34
N PRO A 344 29.52 -4.39 -21.03
CA PRO A 344 29.11 -5.77 -21.28
C PRO A 344 29.35 -6.73 -20.10
N LEU A 345 30.08 -6.30 -19.06
CA LEU A 345 30.48 -7.14 -17.94
C LEU A 345 29.29 -7.58 -17.09
N LYS A 346 29.23 -8.89 -16.81
CA LYS A 346 28.16 -9.51 -16.01
C LYS A 346 28.50 -9.55 -14.52
N LYS A 347 29.79 -9.71 -14.15
CA LYS A 347 30.25 -9.85 -12.76
C LYS A 347 31.17 -8.68 -12.37
N PRO A 348 31.12 -8.19 -11.11
CA PRO A 348 30.17 -8.58 -10.06
C PRO A 348 28.76 -8.02 -10.30
N ASN A 349 27.72 -8.85 -10.06
CA ASN A 349 26.32 -8.50 -10.28
C ASN A 349 25.87 -7.27 -9.47
N SER A 350 26.51 -7.01 -8.31
CA SER A 350 26.20 -5.88 -7.44
C SER A 350 26.41 -4.52 -8.12
N ILE A 351 27.47 -4.40 -8.94
CA ILE A 351 27.90 -3.13 -9.54
C ILE A 351 27.36 -2.98 -10.96
N PHE A 352 27.44 -4.04 -11.77
CA PHE A 352 27.18 -3.92 -13.21
C PHE A 352 25.74 -4.24 -13.60
N GLN A 353 24.99 -5.04 -12.83
CA GLN A 353 23.54 -5.23 -13.01
C GLN A 353 23.09 -5.36 -14.49
N ARG A 354 23.84 -6.16 -15.26
CA ARG A 354 23.77 -6.21 -16.73
C ARG A 354 22.34 -6.42 -17.24
N ASN A 355 21.61 -7.35 -16.64
CA ASN A 355 20.26 -7.70 -17.09
C ASN A 355 19.33 -6.50 -17.11
N SER A 356 19.41 -5.64 -16.11
CA SER A 356 18.54 -4.47 -15.97
C SER A 356 18.93 -3.34 -16.92
N ARG A 357 20.23 -3.16 -17.18
CA ARG A 357 20.72 -2.23 -18.21
C ARG A 357 20.32 -2.64 -19.63
N PHE A 358 20.47 -3.93 -19.95
CA PHE A 358 20.03 -4.43 -21.26
C PHE A 358 18.50 -4.47 -21.38
N TRP A 359 17.78 -4.64 -20.27
CA TRP A 359 16.32 -4.50 -20.22
C TRP A 359 15.90 -3.07 -20.60
N ILE A 360 16.49 -2.02 -19.99
CA ILE A 360 16.15 -0.64 -20.35
C ILE A 360 16.56 -0.32 -21.79
N LEU A 361 17.73 -0.78 -22.25
CA LEU A 361 18.17 -0.59 -23.65
C LEU A 361 17.22 -1.25 -24.65
N LYS A 362 16.77 -2.48 -24.37
CA LYS A 362 15.80 -3.19 -25.20
C LYS A 362 14.48 -2.42 -25.30
N HIS A 363 13.94 -1.94 -24.18
CA HIS A 363 12.68 -1.21 -24.18
C HIS A 363 12.81 0.20 -24.79
N CYS A 364 13.94 0.89 -24.62
CA CYS A 364 14.24 2.10 -25.37
C CYS A 364 14.26 1.83 -26.88
N PHE A 365 14.92 0.75 -27.32
CA PHE A 365 14.94 0.34 -28.73
C PHE A 365 13.54 0.01 -29.26
N ASN A 366 12.73 -0.70 -28.48
CA ASN A 366 11.34 -1.00 -28.84
C ASN A 366 10.48 0.27 -28.95
N CYS A 367 10.74 1.31 -28.15
CA CYS A 367 10.07 2.59 -28.30
C CYS A 367 10.37 3.21 -29.67
N PHE A 368 11.63 3.21 -30.10
CA PHE A 368 12.02 3.76 -31.40
C PHE A 368 11.55 2.90 -32.58
N THR A 369 11.38 1.59 -32.38
CA THR A 369 10.89 0.63 -33.38
C THR A 369 9.42 0.25 -33.18
N ALA A 370 8.65 1.08 -32.47
CA ALA A 370 7.26 0.85 -32.12
C ALA A 370 6.35 0.43 -33.30
N PRO A 371 6.50 0.94 -34.54
CA PRO A 371 5.64 0.53 -35.65
C PRO A 371 5.78 -0.96 -36.04
N LEU A 372 6.93 -1.58 -35.72
CA LEU A 372 7.31 -2.91 -36.19
C LEU A 372 6.94 -4.02 -35.20
N HIS A 373 6.72 -3.69 -33.93
CA HIS A 373 6.52 -4.67 -32.86
C HIS A 373 5.16 -4.46 -32.16
N PHE A 374 4.75 -5.43 -31.35
CA PHE A 374 3.61 -5.24 -30.45
C PHE A 374 4.03 -4.31 -29.31
N VAL A 375 3.27 -3.25 -29.06
CA VAL A 375 3.60 -2.24 -28.05
C VAL A 375 3.10 -2.70 -26.68
N THR A 376 4.04 -3.04 -25.80
CA THR A 376 3.72 -3.43 -24.42
C THR A 376 3.36 -2.22 -23.56
N PHE A 377 2.82 -2.46 -22.36
CA PHE A 377 2.57 -1.38 -21.39
C PHE A 377 3.86 -0.61 -21.05
N ILE A 378 4.98 -1.32 -20.91
CA ILE A 378 6.29 -0.77 -20.57
C ILE A 378 6.75 0.23 -21.62
N ASP A 379 6.70 -0.15 -22.90
CA ASP A 379 7.14 0.69 -24.02
C ASP A 379 6.32 1.99 -24.07
N PHE A 380 5.01 1.86 -23.83
CA PHE A 380 4.08 2.98 -23.82
C PHE A 380 4.31 3.89 -22.58
N TRP A 381 4.57 3.32 -21.40
CA TRP A 381 4.94 4.07 -20.20
C TRP A 381 6.28 4.80 -20.36
N LEU A 382 7.26 4.16 -21.00
CA LEU A 382 8.57 4.74 -21.25
C LEU A 382 8.49 5.90 -22.26
N GLY A 383 7.68 5.76 -23.31
CA GLY A 383 7.40 6.85 -24.26
C GLY A 383 6.79 8.09 -23.58
N ASP A 384 6.00 7.88 -22.52
CA ASP A 384 5.46 8.96 -21.70
C ASP A 384 6.53 9.65 -20.83
N GLN A 385 7.51 8.91 -20.34
CA GLN A 385 8.67 9.52 -19.66
C GLN A 385 9.52 10.33 -20.65
N MET A 386 9.73 9.83 -21.87
CA MET A 386 10.51 10.53 -22.90
C MET A 386 9.91 11.89 -23.28
N ASN A 387 8.58 12.00 -23.32
CA ASN A 387 7.90 13.28 -23.57
C ASN A 387 8.17 14.31 -22.47
N SER A 388 8.39 13.86 -21.23
CA SER A 388 8.70 14.74 -20.10
C SER A 388 10.19 15.10 -20.04
N LEU A 389 11.02 14.44 -20.86
CA LEU A 389 12.47 14.62 -20.96
C LEU A 389 12.90 15.28 -22.28
N VAL A 390 11.98 15.93 -23.02
CA VAL A 390 12.28 16.64 -24.28
C VAL A 390 13.44 17.62 -24.11
N THR A 391 13.49 18.36 -23.00
CA THR A 391 14.59 19.28 -22.69
C THR A 391 15.93 18.54 -22.59
N SER A 392 15.98 17.36 -21.95
CA SER A 392 17.19 16.54 -21.90
C SER A 392 17.64 16.09 -23.29
N PHE A 393 16.71 15.71 -24.19
CA PHE A 393 17.04 15.35 -25.57
C PHE A 393 17.64 16.54 -26.34
N LEU A 394 17.09 17.73 -26.18
CA LEU A 394 17.62 18.95 -26.77
C LEU A 394 19.01 19.31 -26.22
N ASP A 395 19.23 19.12 -24.92
CA ASP A 395 20.53 19.35 -24.29
C ASP A 395 21.57 18.30 -24.72
N PHE A 396 21.18 17.04 -24.92
CA PHE A 396 22.08 16.03 -25.48
C PHE A 396 22.44 16.30 -26.94
N GLN A 397 21.48 16.79 -27.75
CA GLN A 397 21.78 17.26 -29.10
C GLN A 397 22.75 18.45 -29.07
N TYR A 398 22.52 19.40 -28.18
CA TYR A 398 23.40 20.56 -27.98
C TYR A 398 24.80 20.11 -27.55
N PHE A 399 24.91 19.18 -26.59
CA PHE A 399 26.16 18.59 -26.14
C PHE A 399 26.96 18.01 -27.32
N ILE A 400 26.32 17.19 -28.16
CA ILE A 400 26.98 16.59 -29.33
C ILE A 400 27.47 17.69 -30.28
N CYS A 401 26.64 18.68 -30.59
CA CYS A 401 27.01 19.79 -31.47
C CYS A 401 28.19 20.62 -30.91
N PHE A 402 28.15 20.95 -29.63
CA PHE A 402 29.17 21.77 -28.97
C PHE A 402 30.55 21.11 -29.06
N TYR A 403 30.67 19.84 -28.68
CA TYR A 403 31.95 19.13 -28.73
C TYR A 403 32.43 18.82 -30.16
N THR A 404 31.54 18.72 -31.14
CA THR A 404 31.97 18.45 -32.52
C THR A 404 32.38 19.71 -33.28
N THR A 405 31.81 20.86 -32.96
CA THR A 405 31.95 22.08 -33.79
C THR A 405 32.55 23.28 -33.07
N GLU A 406 32.34 23.43 -31.76
CA GLU A 406 32.71 24.64 -31.00
C GLU A 406 33.93 24.43 -30.08
N VAL A 407 34.40 23.19 -29.87
CA VAL A 407 35.57 22.92 -29.03
C VAL A 407 36.88 22.90 -29.84
N ASP A 408 37.88 23.64 -29.37
CA ASP A 408 39.27 23.49 -29.76
C ASP A 408 39.94 22.34 -29.03
N TYR A 409 40.56 21.48 -29.82
CA TYR A 409 41.37 20.37 -29.34
C TYR A 409 42.87 20.66 -29.46
N SER A 410 43.26 21.83 -29.97
CA SER A 410 44.66 22.25 -29.99
C SER A 410 45.21 22.48 -28.57
N ASP A 411 46.47 22.15 -28.38
CA ASP A 411 47.25 22.40 -27.15
C ASP A 411 46.65 21.85 -25.84
N TRP A 412 45.83 20.79 -25.90
CA TRP A 412 45.18 20.17 -24.73
C TRP A 412 44.33 21.13 -23.88
N SER A 413 44.04 22.32 -24.40
CA SER A 413 43.41 23.40 -23.64
C SER A 413 41.88 23.30 -23.57
N PHE A 414 41.25 22.36 -24.32
CA PHE A 414 39.79 22.20 -24.51
C PHE A 414 39.05 23.54 -24.41
N SER A 415 39.56 24.54 -25.13
CA SER A 415 39.03 25.90 -25.15
C SER A 415 37.96 26.00 -26.24
N ALA A 416 37.00 26.91 -26.14
CA ALA A 416 36.01 27.06 -27.22
C ALA A 416 36.67 27.75 -28.43
N ARG A 417 36.61 27.15 -29.63
CA ARG A 417 37.03 27.79 -30.91
C ARG A 417 36.05 28.90 -31.26
N THR A 418 36.53 30.06 -31.72
CA THR A 418 35.65 31.15 -32.17
C THR A 418 36.15 31.81 -33.45
N VAL A 419 35.26 31.93 -34.44
CA VAL A 419 35.44 32.75 -35.65
C VAL A 419 34.10 33.43 -35.92
N ASN A 420 34.09 34.75 -36.05
CA ASN A 420 32.88 35.50 -36.39
C ASN A 420 32.50 35.29 -37.86
N MET A 421 31.25 34.93 -38.17
CA MET A 421 30.81 34.68 -39.54
C MET A 421 30.72 35.93 -40.42
N THR A 422 30.64 37.12 -39.81
CA THR A 422 30.46 38.40 -40.52
C THR A 422 31.72 39.25 -40.59
N THR A 423 32.61 39.19 -39.59
CA THR A 423 33.88 39.96 -39.61
C THR A 423 35.13 39.09 -39.61
N SER A 424 35.02 37.76 -39.51
CA SER A 424 36.17 36.83 -39.34
C SER A 424 37.07 37.14 -38.12
N GLU A 425 36.60 37.99 -37.20
CA GLU A 425 37.32 38.34 -35.98
C GLU A 425 37.07 37.31 -34.86
N SER A 426 38.05 37.11 -33.99
CA SER A 426 37.93 36.28 -32.81
C SER A 426 37.18 37.03 -31.69
N ILE A 427 36.06 36.47 -31.24
CA ILE A 427 35.27 36.98 -30.11
C ILE A 427 35.50 36.04 -28.91
N PRO A 428 35.54 36.53 -27.65
CA PRO A 428 35.93 35.69 -26.50
C PRO A 428 35.01 34.50 -26.17
N TRP A 429 33.87 34.31 -26.86
CA TRP A 429 32.84 33.34 -26.48
C TRP A 429 32.07 32.79 -27.70
N GLY A 430 32.43 31.58 -28.13
CA GLY A 430 31.70 30.79 -29.14
C GLY A 430 31.58 31.38 -30.55
N TYR A 431 30.99 30.58 -31.44
CA TYR A 431 30.41 31.07 -32.68
C TYR A 431 29.08 31.74 -32.34
N VAL A 432 28.99 33.06 -32.35
CA VAL A 432 27.77 33.79 -32.00
C VAL A 432 27.37 34.66 -33.16
N ASP A 433 26.13 34.49 -33.61
CA ASP A 433 25.55 35.37 -34.61
C ASP A 433 25.27 36.74 -33.98
N ILE A 434 25.90 37.80 -34.49
CA ILE A 434 25.76 39.18 -34.00
C ILE A 434 24.30 39.64 -34.06
N SER A 435 23.51 39.13 -35.00
CA SER A 435 22.12 39.53 -35.19
C SER A 435 21.16 38.90 -34.18
N THR A 436 21.49 37.73 -33.65
CA THR A 436 20.59 36.97 -32.74
C THR A 436 21.15 36.73 -31.35
N GLY A 437 22.45 36.92 -31.14
CA GLY A 437 23.14 36.66 -29.86
C GLY A 437 23.16 35.18 -29.47
N ARG A 438 22.90 34.27 -30.40
CA ARG A 438 22.82 32.82 -30.16
C ARG A 438 24.01 32.09 -30.77
N ASP A 439 24.37 30.97 -30.13
CA ASP A 439 25.42 30.08 -30.64
C ASP A 439 24.95 29.24 -31.85
N MET A 440 25.89 28.67 -32.60
CA MET A 440 25.59 27.85 -33.79
C MET A 440 24.70 26.65 -33.44
N CYS A 441 25.00 25.99 -32.32
CA CYS A 441 24.27 24.81 -31.88
C CYS A 441 22.82 25.11 -31.50
N THR A 442 22.54 26.29 -30.94
CA THR A 442 21.18 26.78 -30.68
C THR A 442 20.49 27.24 -31.96
N SER A 443 21.27 27.75 -32.92
CA SER A 443 20.78 28.26 -34.21
C SER A 443 20.52 27.17 -35.26
N SER A 444 20.91 25.91 -34.98
CA SER A 444 20.62 24.71 -35.77
C SER A 444 19.13 24.30 -35.72
N SER A 445 18.25 25.22 -36.11
CA SER A 445 16.79 25.14 -35.96
C SER A 445 16.18 23.87 -36.53
N GLY A 446 16.65 23.40 -37.70
CA GLY A 446 16.15 22.17 -38.32
C GLY A 446 16.34 20.92 -37.45
N ILE A 447 17.56 20.66 -36.97
CA ILE A 447 17.85 19.48 -36.15
C ILE A 447 17.16 19.59 -34.78
N ARG A 448 17.16 20.78 -34.17
CA ARG A 448 16.48 21.01 -32.90
C ARG A 448 14.97 20.74 -32.96
N VAL A 449 14.29 21.20 -34.02
CA VAL A 449 12.86 20.95 -34.21
C VAL A 449 12.58 19.45 -34.34
N LEU A 450 13.41 18.73 -35.10
CA LEU A 450 13.29 17.27 -35.23
C LEU A 450 13.45 16.58 -33.87
N VAL A 451 14.47 16.95 -33.09
CA VAL A 451 14.70 16.38 -31.75
C VAL A 451 13.59 16.74 -30.76
N SER A 452 13.01 17.94 -30.83
CA SER A 452 11.91 18.33 -29.92
C SER A 452 10.61 17.55 -30.18
N ILE A 453 10.29 17.29 -31.45
CA ILE A 453 9.06 16.57 -31.83
C ILE A 453 9.27 15.06 -31.69
N PHE A 454 10.51 14.60 -31.67
CA PHE A 454 10.87 13.18 -31.67
C PHE A 454 10.12 12.34 -30.60
N PRO A 455 10.09 12.71 -29.30
CA PRO A 455 9.34 11.92 -28.30
C PRO A 455 7.83 11.87 -28.55
N ALA A 456 7.25 12.96 -29.08
CA ALA A 456 5.85 13.03 -29.42
C ALA A 456 5.52 12.14 -30.64
N THR A 457 6.40 12.11 -31.64
CA THR A 457 6.28 11.20 -32.80
C THR A 457 6.34 9.75 -32.39
N VAL A 458 7.30 9.36 -31.53
CA VAL A 458 7.36 7.99 -30.98
C VAL A 458 6.04 7.63 -30.30
N ARG A 459 5.52 8.54 -29.47
CA ARG A 459 4.27 8.32 -28.74
C ARG A 459 3.06 8.19 -29.67
N PHE A 460 3.00 9.01 -30.72
CA PHE A 460 1.96 8.93 -31.75
C PHE A 460 2.01 7.58 -32.47
N MET A 461 3.19 7.12 -32.89
CA MET A 461 3.36 5.83 -33.56
C MET A 461 2.98 4.65 -32.66
N GLN A 462 3.30 4.71 -31.37
CA GLN A 462 2.86 3.71 -30.38
C GLN A 462 1.33 3.67 -30.26
N CYS A 463 0.66 4.82 -30.20
CA CYS A 463 -0.81 4.89 -30.20
C CYS A 463 -1.41 4.26 -31.45
N LEU A 464 -0.88 4.60 -32.63
CA LEU A 464 -1.37 4.08 -33.90
C LEU A 464 -1.22 2.56 -34.00
N ARG A 465 -0.06 2.02 -33.59
CA ARG A 465 0.18 0.57 -33.56
C ARG A 465 -0.77 -0.14 -32.61
N ARG A 466 -0.95 0.39 -31.40
CA ARG A 466 -1.85 -0.20 -30.39
C ARG A 466 -3.31 -0.20 -30.84
N PHE A 467 -3.75 0.84 -31.55
CA PHE A 467 -5.07 0.88 -32.19
C PHE A 467 -5.22 -0.21 -33.27
N ARG A 468 -4.21 -0.36 -34.16
CA ARG A 468 -4.20 -1.41 -35.18
C ARG A 468 -4.27 -2.81 -34.58
N ASP A 469 -3.53 -3.06 -33.49
CA ASP A 469 -3.39 -4.41 -32.91
C ASP A 469 -4.59 -4.83 -32.07
N THR A 470 -5.26 -3.88 -31.42
CA THR A 470 -6.40 -4.18 -30.53
C THR A 470 -7.75 -4.16 -31.25
N GLY A 471 -7.85 -3.48 -32.41
CA GLY A 471 -9.11 -3.35 -33.16
C GLY A 471 -10.24 -2.62 -32.42
N HIS A 472 -10.01 -2.22 -31.18
CA HIS A 472 -10.97 -1.52 -30.33
C HIS A 472 -10.57 -0.05 -30.22
N ALA A 473 -11.49 0.85 -30.59
CA ALA A 473 -11.37 2.27 -30.30
C ALA A 473 -11.39 2.57 -28.78
N HIS A 474 -11.83 1.60 -27.96
CA HIS A 474 -11.80 1.62 -26.50
C HIS A 474 -10.54 0.91 -25.96
N PRO A 475 -9.82 1.48 -24.98
CA PRO A 475 -10.14 2.68 -24.18
C PRO A 475 -9.61 4.01 -24.78
N HIS A 476 -9.40 4.09 -26.09
CA HIS A 476 -8.43 5.03 -26.67
C HIS A 476 -8.99 6.36 -27.20
N LEU A 477 -10.29 6.49 -27.49
CA LEU A 477 -10.88 7.74 -28.02
C LEU A 477 -11.99 8.37 -27.16
N ILE A 478 -12.61 7.63 -26.23
CA ILE A 478 -13.72 8.15 -25.41
C ILE A 478 -13.56 7.68 -23.97
N ASN A 479 -12.95 8.53 -23.14
CA ASN A 479 -13.11 8.50 -21.67
C ASN A 479 -14.33 9.35 -21.22
N ALA A 480 -15.28 9.61 -22.11
CA ALA A 480 -16.46 10.44 -21.86
C ALA A 480 -17.79 9.69 -22.04
N ALA A 481 -17.79 8.36 -21.98
CA ALA A 481 -19.04 7.60 -21.90
C ALA A 481 -19.32 7.29 -20.42
N PRO A 482 -20.41 7.82 -19.84
CA PRO A 482 -20.73 7.65 -18.43
C PRO A 482 -21.06 6.17 -18.16
N LYS A 483 -20.20 5.49 -17.41
CA LYS A 483 -20.59 4.27 -16.70
C LYS A 483 -21.01 4.69 -15.29
N ASP A 484 -22.28 5.06 -15.15
CA ASP A 484 -23.06 5.18 -13.90
C ASP A 484 -22.31 5.58 -12.62
N SER A 485 -21.40 6.54 -12.71
CA SER A 485 -20.81 7.26 -11.57
C SER A 485 -20.24 8.59 -12.08
N PRO A 486 -20.75 9.75 -11.64
CA PRO A 486 -20.35 11.05 -12.20
C PRO A 486 -18.94 11.52 -11.79
N PHE A 487 -18.19 10.69 -11.05
CA PHE A 487 -16.90 11.06 -10.44
C PHE A 487 -15.94 9.87 -10.38
N LEU A 488 -14.86 9.99 -9.60
CA LEU A 488 -13.84 8.97 -9.38
C LEU A 488 -14.44 7.56 -9.20
N ARG A 489 -13.72 6.55 -9.74
CA ARG A 489 -14.07 5.13 -9.69
C ARG A 489 -14.38 4.66 -8.25
N GLU A 490 -15.30 3.71 -8.11
CA GLU A 490 -15.67 3.15 -6.80
C GLU A 490 -14.52 2.38 -6.12
N GLU A 491 -13.70 1.68 -6.90
CA GLU A 491 -12.52 0.95 -6.43
C GLU A 491 -11.26 1.82 -6.63
N MET A 492 -10.64 2.22 -5.51
CA MET A 492 -9.42 3.04 -5.46
C MET A 492 -8.41 2.38 -4.51
N ILE A 493 -7.14 2.37 -4.90
CA ILE A 493 -6.03 1.83 -4.11
C ILE A 493 -5.56 2.86 -3.08
N TYR A 494 -5.50 4.14 -3.44
CA TYR A 494 -5.10 5.20 -2.52
C TYR A 494 -6.29 5.62 -1.65
N GLY A 495 -6.14 5.49 -0.32
CA GLY A 495 -7.26 5.55 0.62
C GLY A 495 -8.01 6.89 0.73
N SER A 496 -7.49 7.98 0.18
CA SER A 496 -8.15 9.30 0.20
C SER A 496 -8.42 9.84 -1.20
N LYS A 497 -9.67 10.25 -1.44
CA LYS A 497 -10.10 10.89 -2.69
C LYS A 497 -9.36 12.19 -2.99
N TRP A 498 -8.86 12.87 -1.95
CA TRP A 498 -8.12 14.13 -2.10
C TRP A 498 -6.84 13.98 -2.91
N TYR A 499 -6.17 12.83 -2.85
CA TYR A 499 -4.98 12.59 -3.68
C TYR A 499 -5.29 12.67 -5.17
N TYR A 500 -6.44 12.13 -5.59
CA TYR A 500 -6.87 12.15 -6.99
C TYR A 500 -7.26 13.55 -7.45
N TYR A 501 -8.07 14.26 -6.67
CA TYR A 501 -8.47 15.63 -7.02
C TYR A 501 -7.27 16.59 -7.01
N GLY A 502 -6.35 16.44 -6.04
CA GLY A 502 -5.10 17.19 -6.00
C GLY A 502 -4.25 16.96 -7.24
N ALA A 503 -4.09 15.70 -7.67
CA ALA A 503 -3.35 15.36 -8.88
C ALA A 503 -4.00 15.88 -10.17
N ILE A 504 -5.34 15.92 -10.25
CA ILE A 504 -6.04 16.52 -11.40
C ILE A 504 -5.75 18.02 -11.50
N VAL A 505 -5.82 18.73 -10.36
CA VAL A 505 -5.53 20.17 -10.31
C VAL A 505 -4.07 20.45 -10.62
N GLU A 506 -3.16 19.68 -10.03
CA GLU A 506 -1.72 19.79 -10.27
C GLU A 506 -1.36 19.53 -11.75
N ASP A 507 -1.91 18.48 -12.36
CA ASP A 507 -1.68 18.18 -13.78
C ASP A 507 -2.19 19.33 -14.67
N PHE A 508 -3.35 19.91 -14.35
CA PHE A 508 -3.86 21.07 -15.09
C PHE A 508 -2.93 22.28 -14.99
N ILE A 509 -2.48 22.63 -13.78
CA ILE A 509 -1.60 23.79 -13.55
C ILE A 509 -0.25 23.59 -14.24
N LEU A 510 0.41 22.46 -14.00
CA LEU A 510 1.74 22.22 -14.56
C LEU A 510 1.71 21.98 -16.08
N ARG A 511 0.57 21.54 -16.65
CA ARG A 511 0.40 21.48 -18.11
C ARG A 511 0.32 22.87 -18.74
N LEU A 512 0.00 23.92 -17.99
CA LEU A 512 0.06 25.30 -18.46
C LEU A 512 1.46 25.93 -18.27
N SER A 513 2.43 25.19 -17.72
CA SER A 513 3.78 25.73 -17.47
C SER A 513 4.50 26.17 -18.74
N TRP A 514 4.22 25.58 -19.90
CA TRP A 514 4.79 26.02 -21.19
C TRP A 514 4.32 27.43 -21.59
N VAL A 515 3.16 27.89 -21.10
CA VAL A 515 2.67 29.25 -21.35
C VAL A 515 3.59 30.27 -20.71
N LEU A 516 4.22 29.93 -19.58
CA LEU A 516 5.24 30.77 -18.95
C LEU A 516 6.42 30.98 -19.90
N ASN A 517 6.88 29.92 -20.59
CA ASN A 517 7.98 29.97 -21.55
C ASN A 517 7.73 30.94 -22.71
N ILE A 518 6.48 31.03 -23.18
CA ILE A 518 6.11 31.94 -24.28
C ILE A 518 5.87 33.36 -23.75
N SER A 519 5.02 33.50 -22.73
CA SER A 519 4.60 34.82 -22.22
C SER A 519 5.75 35.63 -21.61
N LEU A 520 6.58 35.02 -20.76
CA LEU A 520 7.71 35.70 -20.12
C LEU A 520 8.94 35.79 -21.02
N GLY A 521 9.04 34.88 -22.00
CA GLY A 521 10.07 34.93 -23.05
C GLY A 521 9.85 36.09 -24.02
N GLU A 522 8.59 36.35 -24.42
CA GLU A 522 8.24 37.47 -25.29
C GLU A 522 8.12 38.82 -24.56
N ALA A 523 7.80 38.81 -23.26
CA ALA A 523 7.76 40.03 -22.44
C ALA A 523 9.15 40.59 -22.07
N TRP A 524 10.25 39.96 -22.53
CA TRP A 524 11.65 40.36 -22.29
C TRP A 524 12.08 40.48 -20.80
N THR A 525 11.30 39.95 -19.86
CA THR A 525 11.58 40.12 -18.43
C THR A 525 12.57 39.12 -17.85
N MET A 526 12.72 37.93 -18.46
CA MET A 526 13.55 36.82 -17.96
C MET A 526 14.26 36.13 -19.14
N GLU A 527 15.51 35.70 -18.93
CA GLU A 527 16.26 34.94 -19.95
C GLU A 527 15.64 33.55 -20.19
N SER A 528 15.50 33.14 -21.46
CA SER A 528 14.79 31.92 -21.87
C SER A 528 15.39 30.63 -21.28
N ASP A 529 16.71 30.58 -21.09
CA ASP A 529 17.38 29.44 -20.47
C ASP A 529 17.09 29.31 -18.98
N LEU A 530 16.99 30.42 -18.26
CA LEU A 530 16.58 30.42 -16.85
C LEU A 530 15.19 29.84 -16.69
N LEU A 531 14.27 30.27 -17.55
CA LEU A 531 12.89 29.82 -17.54
C LEU A 531 12.79 28.32 -17.87
N THR A 532 13.57 27.84 -18.85
CA THR A 532 13.66 26.41 -19.17
C THR A 532 14.21 25.60 -17.99
N CYS A 533 15.21 26.11 -17.27
CA CYS A 533 15.76 25.48 -16.07
C CYS A 533 14.73 25.35 -14.93
N ILE A 534 13.71 26.22 -14.89
CA ILE A 534 12.62 26.16 -13.91
C ILE A 534 11.50 25.24 -14.40
N THR A 535 11.09 25.36 -15.67
CA THR A 535 9.93 24.61 -16.19
C THR A 535 10.23 23.13 -16.46
N ALA A 536 11.47 22.78 -16.83
CA ALA A 536 11.80 21.39 -17.16
C ALA A 536 11.71 20.43 -15.96
N PRO A 537 12.24 20.77 -14.75
CA PRO A 537 12.00 19.98 -13.55
C PRO A 537 10.52 19.84 -13.17
N LEU A 538 9.71 20.88 -13.38
CA LEU A 538 8.27 20.85 -13.11
C LEU A 538 7.54 19.85 -14.00
N GLU A 539 7.90 19.75 -15.28
CA GLU A 539 7.32 18.75 -16.18
C GLU A 539 7.69 17.31 -15.76
N VAL A 540 8.93 17.09 -15.32
CA VAL A 540 9.36 15.80 -14.75
C VAL A 540 8.57 15.48 -13.47
N PHE A 541 8.36 16.47 -12.59
CA PHE A 541 7.60 16.31 -11.35
C PHE A 541 6.12 15.99 -11.61
N ARG A 542 5.50 16.66 -12.59
CA ARG A 542 4.13 16.36 -13.05
C ARG A 542 3.98 14.90 -13.46
N ARG A 543 4.94 14.41 -14.25
CA ARG A 543 4.95 12.99 -14.68
C ARG A 543 5.14 12.04 -13.51
N PHE A 544 6.00 12.40 -12.55
CA PHE A 544 6.20 11.63 -11.33
C PHE A 544 4.88 11.42 -10.57
N ILE A 545 4.07 12.46 -10.36
CA ILE A 545 2.76 12.33 -9.70
C ILE A 545 1.81 11.44 -10.52
N TRP A 546 1.71 11.69 -11.82
CA TRP A 546 0.79 10.95 -12.69
C TRP A 546 1.10 9.43 -12.78
N ASN A 547 2.37 9.05 -12.62
CA ASN A 547 2.81 7.66 -12.63
C ASN A 547 2.11 6.80 -11.56
N TYR A 548 1.76 7.36 -10.38
CA TYR A 548 1.02 6.64 -9.33
C TYR A 548 -0.36 6.18 -9.77
N PHE A 549 -1.15 7.09 -10.34
CA PHE A 549 -2.52 6.82 -10.79
C PHE A 549 -2.54 5.96 -12.04
N ARG A 550 -1.54 6.13 -12.89
CA ARG A 550 -1.39 5.32 -14.09
C ARG A 550 -1.14 3.85 -13.77
N LEU A 551 -0.22 3.57 -12.86
CA LEU A 551 0.11 2.19 -12.49
C LEU A 551 -1.04 1.53 -11.73
N GLU A 552 -1.75 2.29 -10.90
CA GLU A 552 -2.99 1.85 -10.28
C GLU A 552 -4.03 1.44 -11.34
N ASN A 553 -4.28 2.28 -12.35
CA ASN A 553 -5.26 1.98 -13.38
C ASN A 553 -4.89 0.71 -14.17
N GLU A 554 -3.60 0.50 -14.46
CA GLU A 554 -3.13 -0.72 -15.12
C GLU A 554 -3.25 -1.95 -14.21
N HIS A 555 -2.96 -1.80 -12.91
CA HIS A 555 -3.13 -2.87 -11.92
C HIS A 555 -4.58 -3.35 -11.86
N ILE A 556 -5.52 -2.41 -11.73
CA ILE A 556 -6.96 -2.71 -11.66
C ILE A 556 -7.44 -3.41 -12.94
N ASN A 557 -6.99 -2.94 -14.11
CA ASN A 557 -7.34 -3.56 -15.39
C ASN A 557 -6.75 -4.98 -15.53
N ASN A 558 -5.52 -5.20 -15.08
CA ASN A 558 -4.88 -6.53 -15.10
C ASN A 558 -5.57 -7.52 -14.16
N CYS A 559 -6.04 -7.08 -12.98
CA CYS A 559 -6.89 -7.89 -12.10
C CYS A 559 -8.22 -8.25 -12.77
N GLY A 560 -8.82 -7.33 -13.52
CA GLY A 560 -10.07 -7.57 -14.27
C GLY A 560 -9.94 -8.53 -15.45
N GLN A 561 -8.73 -8.71 -16.00
CA GLN A 561 -8.44 -9.64 -17.11
C GLN A 561 -7.79 -10.96 -16.66
N PHE A 562 -7.78 -11.27 -15.35
CA PHE A 562 -7.12 -12.44 -14.76
C PHE A 562 -5.60 -12.54 -15.01
N ARG A 563 -4.96 -11.45 -15.45
CA ARG A 563 -3.49 -11.37 -15.58
C ARG A 563 -2.79 -11.22 -14.22
N ALA A 564 -3.55 -10.79 -13.21
CA ALA A 564 -3.15 -10.76 -11.81
C ALA A 564 -4.31 -11.24 -10.93
N VAL A 565 -4.00 -11.96 -9.84
CA VAL A 565 -5.01 -12.35 -8.84
C VAL A 565 -5.29 -11.15 -7.93
N ARG A 566 -6.57 -10.79 -7.76
CA ARG A 566 -7.00 -9.71 -6.85
C ARG A 566 -6.87 -10.18 -5.40
N ASP A 567 -6.46 -9.27 -4.51
CA ASP A 567 -6.46 -9.43 -3.05
C ASP A 567 -5.73 -10.68 -2.52
N ILE A 568 -4.40 -10.68 -2.59
CA ILE A 568 -3.58 -11.24 -1.51
C ILE A 568 -2.63 -10.13 -1.06
N SER A 569 -3.17 -9.09 -0.41
CA SER A 569 -2.32 -8.10 0.26
C SER A 569 -1.68 -8.74 1.48
N VAL A 570 -0.66 -9.58 1.29
CA VAL A 570 0.31 -9.81 2.36
C VAL A 570 1.14 -8.53 2.40
N LYS A 571 0.62 -7.50 3.06
CA LYS A 571 1.51 -6.44 3.56
C LYS A 571 2.64 -7.19 4.28
N PRO A 572 3.92 -6.94 3.95
CA PRO A 572 5.01 -7.53 4.71
C PRO A 572 4.72 -7.20 6.17
N ILE A 573 4.44 -8.21 6.99
CA ILE A 573 4.14 -7.98 8.40
C ILE A 573 5.41 -7.38 8.98
N LYS A 574 5.41 -6.07 9.24
CA LYS A 574 6.53 -5.41 9.92
C LYS A 574 6.68 -6.14 11.25
N LYS A 575 7.92 -6.34 11.74
CA LYS A 575 8.17 -7.07 12.99
C LYS A 575 7.27 -6.58 14.14
N GLY A 576 7.01 -5.27 14.19
CA GLY A 576 6.08 -4.64 15.14
C GLY A 576 4.58 -4.89 14.87
N ASP A 577 4.15 -5.12 13.63
CA ASP A 577 2.77 -5.49 13.31
C ASP A 577 2.45 -6.92 13.78
N LEU A 578 3.43 -7.82 13.75
CA LEU A 578 3.31 -9.18 14.29
C LEU A 578 3.14 -9.15 15.81
N GLU A 579 3.93 -8.32 16.50
CA GLU A 579 3.77 -8.07 17.94
C GLU A 579 2.44 -7.40 18.26
N SER A 580 1.99 -6.41 17.47
CA SER A 580 0.67 -5.78 17.65
C SER A 580 -0.48 -6.76 17.42
N LEU A 581 -0.34 -7.69 16.47
CA LEU A 581 -1.33 -8.75 16.21
C LEU A 581 -1.36 -9.77 17.35
N LEU A 582 -0.20 -10.14 17.89
CA LEU A 582 -0.10 -11.03 19.06
C LEU A 582 -0.67 -10.35 20.31
N LEU A 583 -0.39 -9.05 20.53
CA LEU A 583 -0.96 -8.25 21.62
C LEU A 583 -2.47 -8.08 21.48
N LYS A 584 -2.98 -7.77 20.28
CA LYS A 584 -4.43 -7.69 20.01
C LYS A 584 -5.14 -9.05 20.14
N MET A 585 -4.41 -10.15 20.04
CA MET A 585 -4.92 -11.50 20.28
C MET A 585 -5.01 -11.86 21.77
N ASP A 586 -4.33 -11.10 22.64
CA ASP A 586 -4.29 -11.30 24.09
C ASP A 586 -5.14 -10.27 24.87
N GLU A 587 -5.70 -9.25 24.23
CA GLU A 587 -6.64 -8.30 24.85
C GLU A 587 -8.07 -8.87 24.99
N GLU A 588 -8.68 -8.69 26.16
CA GLU A 588 -10.02 -9.20 26.52
C GLU A 588 -11.14 -8.67 25.59
N ASN A 589 -10.92 -7.53 24.91
CA ASN A 589 -11.85 -6.87 23.97
C ASN A 589 -11.28 -6.68 22.55
N GLY A 590 -10.16 -7.33 22.19
CA GLY A 590 -9.44 -7.10 20.92
C GLY A 590 -10.10 -7.64 19.65
N VAL A 591 -11.35 -8.08 19.71
CA VAL A 591 -12.07 -8.64 18.56
C VAL A 591 -13.37 -7.87 18.35
N SER A 592 -13.42 -7.03 17.31
CA SER A 592 -14.69 -6.51 16.81
C SER A 592 -15.60 -7.71 16.53
N HIS A 593 -16.69 -7.82 17.29
CA HIS A 593 -17.65 -8.90 17.21
C HIS A 593 -17.99 -9.25 15.75
N ARG A 594 -17.55 -10.40 15.25
CA ARG A 594 -18.02 -10.98 13.97
C ARG A 594 -19.56 -11.08 13.95
N GLY A 595 -20.20 -11.15 15.11
CA GLY A 595 -21.67 -11.08 15.27
C GLY A 595 -22.29 -9.73 14.89
N HIS A 596 -21.60 -8.60 15.09
CA HIS A 596 -22.08 -7.28 14.69
C HIS A 596 -22.00 -7.12 13.16
N ASP A 597 -20.91 -7.59 12.56
CA ASP A 597 -20.71 -7.58 11.10
C ASP A 597 -21.66 -8.56 10.38
N LEU A 598 -21.93 -9.74 10.95
CA LEU A 598 -23.00 -10.64 10.49
C LEU A 598 -24.38 -9.99 10.63
N ARG A 599 -24.68 -9.30 11.74
CA ARG A 599 -25.94 -8.55 11.90
C ARG A 599 -26.08 -7.44 10.87
N ILE A 600 -25.01 -6.70 10.57
CA ILE A 600 -25.02 -5.64 9.56
C ILE A 600 -25.17 -6.23 8.16
N ARG A 601 -24.46 -7.30 7.82
CA ARG A 601 -24.58 -8.01 6.53
C ARG A 601 -25.98 -8.59 6.34
N VAL A 602 -26.56 -9.21 7.37
CA VAL A 602 -27.94 -9.72 7.36
C VAL A 602 -28.96 -8.58 7.27
N LYS A 603 -28.76 -7.45 7.96
CA LYS A 603 -29.60 -6.25 7.81
C LYS A 603 -29.50 -5.67 6.39
N LYS A 604 -28.31 -5.63 5.80
CA LYS A 604 -28.05 -5.12 4.44
C LYS A 604 -28.66 -6.05 3.38
N GLN A 605 -28.57 -7.37 3.56
CA GLN A 605 -29.27 -8.37 2.73
C GLN A 605 -30.79 -8.25 2.87
N LYS A 606 -31.34 -8.12 4.09
CA LYS A 606 -32.78 -7.90 4.29
C LYS A 606 -33.27 -6.59 3.67
N LYS A 607 -32.48 -5.52 3.72
CA LYS A 607 -32.78 -4.22 3.09
C LYS A 607 -32.72 -4.32 1.56
N SER A 608 -31.71 -5.00 1.01
CA SER A 608 -31.59 -5.29 -0.43
C SER A 608 -32.77 -6.12 -0.94
N SER A 609 -33.15 -7.19 -0.23
CA SER A 609 -34.31 -8.03 -0.56
C SER A 609 -35.64 -7.27 -0.46
N LYS A 610 -35.81 -6.35 0.50
CA LYS A 610 -36.97 -5.45 0.57
C LYS A 610 -37.02 -4.48 -0.60
N ASN A 611 -35.91 -3.83 -0.94
CA ASN A 611 -35.82 -2.92 -2.08
C ASN A 611 -36.09 -3.65 -3.40
N ARG A 612 -35.53 -4.86 -3.58
CA ARG A 612 -35.79 -5.70 -4.76
C ARG A 612 -37.26 -6.09 -4.87
N ARG A 613 -37.93 -6.46 -3.76
CA ARG A 613 -39.38 -6.71 -3.73
C ARG A 613 -40.21 -5.46 -4.03
N GLN A 614 -39.76 -4.28 -3.61
CA GLN A 614 -40.44 -3.02 -3.86
C GLN A 614 -40.30 -2.55 -5.31
N ILE A 615 -39.11 -2.74 -5.91
CA ILE A 615 -38.86 -2.51 -7.34
C ILE A 615 -39.68 -3.47 -8.20
N LEU A 616 -39.71 -4.77 -7.83
CA LEU A 616 -40.53 -5.77 -8.52
C LEU A 616 -42.03 -5.48 -8.38
N ARG A 617 -42.49 -4.97 -7.24
CA ARG A 617 -43.88 -4.50 -7.07
C ARG A 617 -44.18 -3.28 -7.94
N ARG A 618 -43.30 -2.26 -7.96
CA ARG A 618 -43.46 -1.07 -8.82
C ARG A 618 -43.46 -1.43 -10.31
N ALA A 619 -42.58 -2.34 -10.74
CA ALA A 619 -42.57 -2.85 -12.11
C ALA A 619 -43.84 -3.65 -12.45
N ARG A 620 -44.40 -4.39 -11.48
CA ARG A 620 -45.67 -5.12 -11.67
C ARG A 620 -46.88 -4.18 -11.71
N PHE A 621 -46.92 -3.14 -10.88
CA PHE A 621 -47.95 -2.09 -10.93
C PHE A 621 -47.85 -1.24 -12.21
N ALA A 622 -46.65 -0.92 -12.69
CA ALA A 622 -46.46 -0.23 -13.96
C ALA A 622 -46.96 -1.06 -15.15
N ARG A 623 -46.76 -2.40 -15.13
CA ARG A 623 -47.33 -3.29 -16.16
C ARG A 623 -48.85 -3.42 -16.10
N ILE A 624 -49.45 -3.34 -14.91
CA ILE A 624 -50.91 -3.39 -14.73
C ILE A 624 -51.55 -2.05 -15.14
N ALA A 625 -50.89 -0.91 -14.86
CA ALA A 625 -51.37 0.41 -15.23
C ALA A 625 -51.34 0.70 -16.75
N ILE A 626 -50.49 -0.01 -17.50
CA ILE A 626 -50.44 0.09 -18.98
C ILE A 626 -51.49 -0.83 -19.65
N GLY A 627 -52.22 -1.65 -18.88
CA GLY A 627 -53.19 -2.62 -19.40
C GLY A 627 -54.65 -2.16 -19.50
N PHE A 628 -54.97 -0.90 -19.22
CA PHE A 628 -56.36 -0.40 -19.30
C PHE A 628 -56.44 0.93 -20.06
N HIS A 629 -56.59 0.83 -21.38
CA HIS A 629 -57.32 1.81 -22.17
C HIS A 629 -58.32 1.05 -23.07
N PRO A 630 -59.64 1.28 -22.94
CA PRO A 630 -60.62 0.62 -23.80
C PRO A 630 -60.71 1.32 -25.16
N ASN A 631 -60.86 0.52 -26.20
CA ASN A 631 -61.17 0.93 -27.57
C ASN A 631 -62.46 1.78 -27.63
N SER A 632 -62.41 2.93 -28.32
CA SER A 632 -63.58 3.54 -28.95
C SER A 632 -63.17 4.35 -30.19
N SER A 633 -63.38 3.72 -31.34
CA SER A 633 -63.93 4.23 -32.61
C SER A 633 -63.95 5.74 -32.96
N SER A 634 -63.65 5.95 -34.26
CA SER A 634 -64.22 6.90 -35.23
C SER A 634 -63.77 8.37 -35.23
N SER A 635 -63.04 8.74 -36.29
CA SER A 635 -62.95 10.12 -36.81
C SER A 635 -63.67 10.19 -38.17
N PRO A 636 -64.53 11.18 -38.43
CA PRO A 636 -65.18 11.38 -39.73
C PRO A 636 -64.39 12.33 -40.64
N ILE A 637 -64.77 12.27 -41.91
CA ILE A 637 -64.34 13.03 -43.08
C ILE A 637 -65.05 14.40 -43.12
N LEU A 638 -64.36 15.50 -43.51
CA LEU A 638 -64.75 16.51 -44.53
C LEU A 638 -63.75 17.71 -44.51
N ALA A 639 -63.10 18.01 -45.65
CA ALA A 639 -63.37 19.12 -46.59
C ALA A 639 -62.82 20.49 -46.14
N GLU A 640 -61.74 21.00 -46.73
CA GLU A 640 -61.69 21.84 -47.95
C GLU A 640 -61.86 23.34 -47.62
N THR A 641 -60.81 24.15 -47.83
CA THR A 641 -60.86 25.37 -48.67
C THR A 641 -59.53 26.13 -48.71
N ARG A 642 -59.30 26.70 -49.89
CA ARG A 642 -58.20 27.58 -50.33
C ARG A 642 -58.12 28.86 -49.49
N HIS A 643 -56.90 29.31 -49.19
CA HIS A 643 -56.33 30.56 -49.70
C HIS A 643 -54.83 30.63 -49.45
#